data_AF-A0AAV6GMD9-F1
#
_entry.id   AF-A0AAV6GMD9-F1
#
_cell.length_a   1.000
_cell.length_b   1.000
_cell.length_c   1.000
_cell.angle_alpha   90.00
_cell.angle_beta   90.00
_cell.angle_gamma   90.00
#
_symmetry.space_group_name_H-M   'P 1'
#
loop_
_entity.id
_entity.type
_entity.pdbx_description
1 polymer ?
#
loop_
_entity_poly.entity_id
_entity_poly.type
_entity_poly.pdbx_seq_one_letter_code
_entity_poly.pdbx_strand_id
1 'polypeptide(L)'
;MDTPGRIAQTPDAVDFTVENVEKALHQLYYDPNIENKNLAQKWLMQAQVSPQAWQFCWALLSPDKVPEIQYFGASALHTKISLLGDTSQPKAIRYKLKTQNCSKPTCTFSPRRQDRGCWQPVRGRWHLCWLNTMPEAWPGAVSEMVRAFQQAEGPASGGMDGRARCLALLELLTVLPEEFQTSRLPQYRKGQVRGALGREWVSVQPLLQQLLRQADSPGLVRARVLKCLSSWVLLDVPLCESEGLVEDAFAALADPELFDAAVEAIVNAVSQPDSQRYVNTLLKLVPQVLQLQEQLREAVQNGDMETSHGICRIAVALGENHSRALLEQVEHWQGFLALVNMIMFCTGIPGHYPVNETTSSLTLTFWYTLQDDIMSFEAEKQAVYLQVYRPVYFQLVDVLLHKAQFPTDEEYASWSSDEKEQFRIYRVDISDTLMYVYEMLGAELLSNLYDKLGRLLTNPEHPTSWQHTEALLYGFQSIAETIDVNYSDVIPGLIGLIPRININNVQLADTVMFTIGALAEWLADHPVMLSSVLPLVLQALGNPDLSVSSVSTLKKICRECKYDLPPYATNIVAVSQEVLIKQIHKTSQCMWLMQALGFLLSALPVEEILSNLHSLITPYIQQLEKLADETPNPSNKLAIIHILGLLSNLFTTLDITKQDDESGDRQPPVKSTPPPTGPNPVVVVLQQVFALIQTVLSKWLNDSQVVEAVCAIFEKSVKTLLHDFAPMVSQLSEMLGQMYSTIPQASALDLTRQMVHIFASETDHFPPIKALFELVTSVTLSIFQQGPRDHPDIVDSFMQLQAQALKRKPDLYLSENLDVKAVFHCGVLSLKFPEAPTVKSTCLFFTELLPHCADIPPVGQVVQQEGKLLLQAVLEAIGGQSSRSLMDQFAEVLFSLNKHCFGLLTVWLKEALQSPGFPSSRVSPEQKNTFSQQVLRERVNKRRVKDIVKEFTLVCRGLHGTEYAAEY
;
A
#
# COMPACT_ATOMS: atom_id res chain seq x y z
N MET A 1 5.93 5.84 -60.57
CA MET A 1 6.95 4.94 -60.01
C MET A 1 6.57 4.66 -58.56
N ASP A 2 5.61 3.76 -58.45
CA ASP A 2 5.33 2.75 -57.42
C ASP A 2 5.83 2.97 -55.99
N THR A 3 4.89 3.39 -55.16
CA THR A 3 4.84 3.15 -53.71
C THR A 3 4.55 1.67 -53.42
N PRO A 4 5.37 0.97 -52.61
CA PRO A 4 4.97 -0.32 -52.06
C PRO A 4 4.35 -0.15 -50.66
N GLY A 5 3.09 -0.57 -50.53
CA GLY A 5 2.59 -1.22 -49.31
C GLY A 5 1.94 -0.36 -48.21
N ARG A 6 0.82 0.32 -48.50
CA ARG A 6 -0.18 0.63 -47.47
C ARG A 6 -0.89 -0.68 -47.08
N ILE A 7 -0.84 -1.05 -45.80
CA ILE A 7 -1.69 -2.12 -45.25
C ILE A 7 -3.11 -1.56 -45.14
N ALA A 8 -3.96 -1.91 -46.10
CA ALA A 8 -5.39 -1.60 -46.09
C ALA A 8 -6.17 -2.73 -45.39
N GLN A 9 -6.98 -2.32 -44.42
CA GLN A 9 -8.17 -2.94 -43.83
C GLN A 9 -8.63 -4.29 -44.42
N THR A 10 -8.39 -5.39 -43.69
CA THR A 10 -9.28 -6.56 -43.49
C THR A 10 -8.64 -7.47 -42.41
N PRO A 11 -9.36 -7.98 -41.38
CA PRO A 11 -8.75 -8.77 -40.29
C PRO A 11 -8.78 -10.30 -40.49
N ASP A 12 -8.96 -10.82 -41.70
CA ASP A 12 -9.00 -12.26 -41.94
C ASP A 12 -7.90 -12.72 -42.92
N ALA A 13 -7.06 -13.65 -42.43
CA ALA A 13 -6.10 -14.49 -43.16
C ALA A 13 -4.73 -13.87 -43.57
N VAL A 14 -4.03 -13.17 -42.67
CA VAL A 14 -2.56 -13.07 -42.79
C VAL A 14 -1.93 -14.24 -42.04
N ASP A 15 -1.42 -15.22 -42.78
CA ASP A 15 -0.77 -16.40 -42.20
C ASP A 15 0.52 -16.00 -41.44
N PHE A 16 0.82 -16.69 -40.34
CA PHE A 16 1.94 -16.37 -39.44
C PHE A 16 3.28 -16.86 -40.02
N THR A 17 3.73 -16.22 -41.10
CA THR A 17 5.01 -16.50 -41.76
C THR A 17 6.13 -15.59 -41.24
N VAL A 18 7.39 -15.99 -41.46
CA VAL A 18 8.58 -15.22 -41.06
C VAL A 18 8.52 -13.80 -41.64
N GLU A 19 8.19 -13.66 -42.93
CA GLU A 19 8.13 -12.36 -43.61
C GLU A 19 7.04 -11.43 -43.06
N ASN A 20 5.87 -11.97 -42.71
CA ASN A 20 4.78 -11.19 -42.15
C ASN A 20 5.08 -10.75 -40.72
N VAL A 21 5.75 -11.60 -39.94
CA VAL A 21 6.25 -11.25 -38.61
C VAL A 21 7.32 -10.15 -38.70
N GLU A 22 8.23 -10.21 -39.68
CA GLU A 22 9.23 -9.16 -39.90
C GLU A 22 8.59 -7.83 -40.28
N LYS A 23 7.59 -7.84 -41.16
CA LYS A 23 6.83 -6.62 -41.52
C LYS A 23 6.10 -6.02 -40.33
N ALA A 24 5.46 -6.85 -39.52
CA ALA A 24 4.76 -6.40 -38.32
C ALA A 24 5.75 -5.85 -37.26
N LEU A 25 6.93 -6.46 -37.12
CA LEU A 25 7.99 -5.93 -36.24
C LEU A 25 8.55 -4.61 -36.75
N HIS A 26 8.76 -4.51 -38.07
CA HIS A 26 9.19 -3.26 -38.68
C HIS A 26 8.16 -2.14 -38.46
N GLN A 27 6.86 -2.47 -38.56
CA GLN A 27 5.78 -1.54 -38.25
C GLN A 27 5.76 -1.16 -36.77
N LEU A 28 5.98 -2.11 -35.85
CA LEU A 28 6.01 -1.83 -34.42
C LEU A 28 7.17 -0.90 -34.02
N TYR A 29 8.38 -1.16 -34.53
CA TYR A 29 9.58 -0.40 -34.15
C TYR A 29 9.68 0.93 -34.88
N TYR A 30 9.43 0.97 -36.20
CA TYR A 30 9.79 2.11 -37.04
C TYR A 30 8.61 2.93 -37.58
N ASP A 31 7.35 2.49 -37.46
CA ASP A 31 6.20 3.30 -37.90
C ASP A 31 5.97 4.49 -36.93
N PRO A 32 5.89 5.75 -37.39
CA PRO A 32 5.62 6.89 -36.52
C PRO A 32 4.18 6.92 -35.98
N ASN A 33 3.22 6.19 -36.59
CA ASN A 33 1.83 6.20 -36.18
C ASN A 33 1.55 5.19 -35.03
N ILE A 34 1.07 5.70 -33.90
CA ILE A 34 0.72 4.92 -32.71
C ILE A 34 -0.40 3.89 -32.99
N GLU A 35 -1.39 4.24 -33.83
CA GLU A 35 -2.49 3.31 -34.17
C GLU A 35 -1.97 2.07 -34.90
N ASN A 36 -1.03 2.27 -35.83
CA ASN A 36 -0.38 1.21 -36.57
C ASN A 36 0.49 0.33 -35.66
N LYS A 37 1.21 0.94 -34.70
CA LYS A 37 1.96 0.18 -33.68
C LYS A 37 1.04 -0.69 -32.83
N ASN A 38 -0.10 -0.16 -32.41
CA ASN A 38 -1.08 -0.91 -31.62
C ASN A 38 -1.67 -2.09 -32.40
N LEU A 39 -1.95 -1.91 -33.70
CA LEU A 39 -2.41 -2.99 -34.58
C LEU A 39 -1.33 -4.06 -34.76
N ALA A 40 -0.09 -3.65 -35.04
CA ALA A 40 1.05 -4.56 -35.17
C ALA A 40 1.32 -5.34 -33.88
N GLN A 41 1.26 -4.68 -32.72
CA GLN A 41 1.42 -5.32 -31.41
C GLN A 41 0.33 -6.35 -31.14
N LYS A 42 -0.95 -6.01 -31.38
CA LYS A 42 -2.07 -6.95 -31.23
C LYS A 42 -1.88 -8.19 -32.12
N TRP A 43 -1.47 -7.98 -33.36
CA TRP A 43 -1.22 -9.08 -34.30
C TRP A 43 0.00 -9.92 -33.89
N LEU A 44 1.10 -9.30 -33.44
CA LEU A 44 2.29 -9.99 -32.96
C LEU A 44 2.01 -10.81 -31.68
N MET A 45 1.16 -10.32 -30.78
CA MET A 45 0.71 -11.09 -29.60
C MET A 45 -0.04 -12.36 -30.02
N GLN A 46 -0.90 -12.27 -31.04
CA GLN A 46 -1.57 -13.44 -31.61
C GLN A 46 -0.57 -14.40 -32.28
N ALA A 47 0.41 -13.86 -33.01
CA ALA A 47 1.46 -14.64 -33.64
C ALA A 47 2.31 -15.41 -32.62
N GLN A 48 2.63 -14.81 -31.47
CA GLN A 48 3.40 -15.44 -30.38
C GLN A 48 2.68 -16.65 -29.78
N VAL A 49 1.35 -16.62 -29.68
CA VAL A 49 0.53 -17.71 -29.12
C VAL A 49 0.15 -18.75 -30.18
N SER A 50 0.40 -18.49 -31.47
CA SER A 50 0.09 -19.40 -32.58
C SER A 50 1.01 -20.65 -32.63
N PRO A 51 0.57 -21.80 -33.18
CA PRO A 51 1.44 -22.97 -33.34
C PRO A 51 2.62 -22.73 -34.30
N GLN A 52 2.48 -21.81 -35.25
CA GLN A 52 3.51 -21.41 -36.23
C GLN A 52 4.74 -20.79 -35.56
N ALA A 53 4.60 -20.25 -34.34
CA ALA A 53 5.71 -19.73 -33.54
C ALA A 53 6.86 -20.73 -33.40
N TRP A 54 6.57 -22.03 -33.28
CA TRP A 54 7.63 -23.05 -33.19
C TRP A 54 8.54 -23.14 -34.41
N GLN A 55 8.11 -22.63 -35.56
CA GLN A 55 8.88 -22.65 -36.81
C GLN A 55 9.53 -21.29 -37.07
N PHE A 56 8.74 -20.20 -37.05
CA PHE A 56 9.28 -18.88 -37.38
C PHE A 56 10.29 -18.38 -36.33
N CYS A 57 10.15 -18.75 -35.05
CA CYS A 57 11.08 -18.30 -34.01
C CYS A 57 12.52 -18.71 -34.30
N TRP A 58 12.75 -19.90 -34.86
CA TRP A 58 14.10 -20.36 -35.23
C TRP A 58 14.66 -19.65 -36.46
N ALA A 59 13.78 -19.34 -37.42
CA ALA A 59 14.16 -18.58 -38.60
C ALA A 59 14.48 -17.13 -38.27
N LEU A 60 13.82 -16.51 -37.29
CA LEU A 60 14.10 -15.14 -36.87
C LEU A 60 15.42 -14.97 -36.09
N LEU A 61 16.00 -16.07 -35.58
CA LEU A 61 17.27 -16.08 -34.84
C LEU A 61 18.51 -16.20 -35.73
N SER A 62 18.32 -16.24 -37.05
CA SER A 62 19.41 -16.38 -37.98
C SER A 62 20.27 -15.10 -38.03
N PRO A 63 21.58 -15.21 -38.31
CA PRO A 63 22.52 -14.09 -38.21
C PRO A 63 22.30 -12.99 -39.27
N ASP A 64 21.47 -13.24 -40.27
CA ASP A 64 21.05 -12.30 -41.33
C ASP A 64 20.00 -11.28 -40.87
N LYS A 65 19.39 -11.47 -39.69
CA LYS A 65 18.32 -10.60 -39.17
C LYS A 65 18.86 -9.52 -38.21
N VAL A 66 18.12 -8.42 -38.08
CA VAL A 66 18.43 -7.33 -37.15
C VAL A 66 18.16 -7.75 -35.69
N PRO A 67 18.86 -7.16 -34.69
CA PRO A 67 18.75 -7.57 -33.29
C PRO A 67 17.33 -7.49 -32.71
N GLU A 68 16.51 -6.51 -33.10
CA GLU A 68 15.15 -6.36 -32.55
C GLU A 68 14.22 -7.49 -33.04
N ILE A 69 14.48 -7.99 -34.25
CA ILE A 69 13.75 -9.13 -34.84
C ILE A 69 14.21 -10.45 -34.20
N GLN A 70 15.52 -10.61 -33.99
CA GLN A 70 16.08 -11.74 -33.27
C GLN A 70 15.54 -11.82 -31.83
N TYR A 71 15.39 -10.67 -31.16
CA TYR A 71 14.78 -10.55 -29.84
C TYR A 71 13.34 -11.07 -29.82
N PHE A 72 12.53 -10.72 -30.81
CA PHE A 72 11.15 -11.22 -30.89
C PHE A 72 11.09 -12.73 -31.09
N GLY A 73 11.93 -13.29 -31.98
CA GLY A 73 12.04 -14.74 -32.14
C GLY A 73 12.48 -15.44 -30.85
N ALA A 74 13.30 -14.77 -30.05
CA ALA A 74 13.70 -15.25 -28.73
C ALA A 74 12.58 -15.21 -27.70
N SER A 75 11.90 -14.07 -27.60
CA SER A 75 10.79 -13.83 -26.68
C SER A 75 9.60 -14.74 -26.97
N ALA A 76 9.22 -14.89 -28.24
CA ALA A 76 8.13 -15.76 -28.66
C ALA A 76 8.38 -17.23 -28.30
N LEU A 77 9.62 -17.71 -28.47
CA LEU A 77 10.01 -19.07 -28.08
C LEU A 77 10.03 -19.23 -26.54
N HIS A 78 10.51 -18.22 -25.80
CA HIS A 78 10.43 -18.21 -24.33
C HIS A 78 8.98 -18.30 -23.83
N THR A 79 8.09 -17.43 -24.33
CA THR A 79 6.66 -17.41 -24.01
C THR A 79 5.97 -18.74 -24.35
N LYS A 80 6.38 -19.39 -25.45
CA LYS A 80 5.87 -20.70 -25.83
C LYS A 80 6.29 -21.80 -24.86
N ILE A 81 7.53 -21.79 -24.40
CA ILE A 81 8.03 -22.77 -23.42
C ILE A 81 7.40 -22.52 -22.05
N SER A 82 7.12 -21.27 -21.67
CA SER A 82 6.53 -20.92 -20.38
C SER A 82 5.04 -21.25 -20.28
N LEU A 83 4.27 -21.00 -21.34
CA LEU A 83 2.81 -21.21 -21.34
C LEU A 83 2.38 -22.68 -21.51
N LEU A 84 3.21 -23.53 -22.14
CA LEU A 84 2.86 -24.92 -22.50
C LEU A 84 3.43 -25.98 -21.55
N GLY A 85 3.85 -25.59 -20.34
CA GLY A 85 4.66 -26.40 -19.42
C GLY A 85 4.13 -27.79 -19.05
N ASP A 86 2.81 -28.03 -19.01
CA ASP A 86 2.30 -29.21 -18.28
C ASP A 86 1.62 -30.34 -19.07
N THR A 87 1.13 -30.20 -20.32
CA THR A 87 0.20 -31.26 -20.82
C THR A 87 0.19 -31.64 -22.30
N SER A 88 1.02 -31.09 -23.19
CA SER A 88 0.86 -31.42 -24.63
C SER A 88 2.12 -31.42 -25.51
N GLN A 89 3.31 -31.70 -24.97
CA GLN A 89 4.49 -31.91 -25.82
C GLN A 89 4.85 -33.39 -25.99
N PRO A 90 4.97 -33.90 -27.23
CA PRO A 90 5.61 -35.18 -27.51
C PRO A 90 7.06 -35.19 -27.02
N LYS A 91 7.48 -36.26 -26.32
CA LYS A 91 8.86 -36.48 -25.82
C LYS A 91 9.95 -36.21 -26.89
N ALA A 92 9.60 -36.38 -28.17
CA ALA A 92 10.47 -36.11 -29.33
C ALA A 92 10.88 -34.64 -29.50
N ILE A 93 10.01 -33.68 -29.16
CA ILE A 93 10.33 -32.24 -29.27
C ILE A 93 11.27 -31.83 -28.14
N ARG A 94 11.09 -32.36 -26.92
CA ARG A 94 12.02 -32.14 -25.80
C ARG A 94 13.42 -32.66 -26.11
N TYR A 95 13.54 -33.83 -26.73
CA TYR A 95 14.84 -34.41 -27.12
C TYR A 95 15.50 -33.61 -28.26
N LYS A 96 14.73 -33.16 -29.26
CA LYS A 96 15.22 -32.27 -30.34
C LYS A 96 15.66 -30.91 -29.81
N LEU A 97 14.93 -30.33 -28.87
CA LEU A 97 15.32 -29.11 -28.17
C LEU A 97 16.62 -29.34 -27.38
N LYS A 98 16.75 -30.44 -26.62
CA LYS A 98 17.98 -30.80 -25.90
C LYS A 98 19.19 -30.94 -26.82
N THR A 99 19.06 -31.66 -27.94
CA THR A 99 20.16 -31.85 -28.90
C THR A 99 20.52 -30.58 -29.66
N GLN A 100 19.54 -29.80 -30.11
CA GLN A 100 19.81 -28.52 -30.79
C GLN A 100 20.38 -27.45 -29.85
N ASN A 101 20.00 -27.49 -28.57
CA ASN A 101 20.56 -26.66 -27.52
C ASN A 101 22.02 -27.07 -27.25
N CYS A 102 22.33 -28.36 -27.04
CA CYS A 102 23.71 -28.78 -26.80
C CYS A 102 24.64 -28.67 -28.02
N SER A 103 24.13 -28.72 -29.26
CA SER A 103 24.96 -28.73 -30.48
C SER A 103 25.23 -27.36 -31.09
N LYS A 104 24.50 -26.30 -30.70
CA LYS A 104 24.69 -24.92 -31.19
C LYS A 104 25.15 -23.90 -30.13
N PRO A 105 26.05 -24.22 -29.17
CA PRO A 105 26.60 -23.19 -28.28
C PRO A 105 27.55 -22.24 -29.02
N THR A 106 28.05 -22.62 -30.21
CA THR A 106 29.23 -22.02 -30.87
C THR A 106 28.94 -21.04 -32.01
N CYS A 107 27.73 -20.98 -32.57
CA CYS A 107 27.44 -20.08 -33.71
C CYS A 107 26.71 -18.79 -33.35
N THR A 108 26.23 -18.65 -32.11
CA THR A 108 25.38 -17.54 -31.66
C THR A 108 26.03 -16.60 -30.65
N PHE A 109 27.23 -16.91 -30.14
CA PHE A 109 27.94 -16.04 -29.20
C PHE A 109 29.14 -15.37 -29.90
N SER A 110 28.90 -14.44 -30.82
CA SER A 110 29.99 -13.56 -31.30
C SER A 110 30.12 -12.35 -30.37
N PRO A 111 31.32 -12.01 -29.84
CA PRO A 111 31.49 -10.89 -28.92
C PRO A 111 31.39 -9.51 -29.60
N ARG A 112 31.22 -9.45 -30.93
CA ARG A 112 31.40 -8.20 -31.69
C ARG A 112 30.20 -7.25 -31.71
N ARG A 113 29.08 -7.53 -31.03
CA ARG A 113 27.94 -6.60 -30.98
C ARG A 113 27.35 -6.50 -29.57
N GLN A 114 27.48 -5.32 -29.01
CA GLN A 114 27.20 -4.96 -27.63
C GLN A 114 25.71 -4.65 -27.38
N ASP A 115 24.78 -5.45 -27.89
CA ASP A 115 23.35 -5.25 -27.59
C ASP A 115 22.88 -6.27 -26.55
N ARG A 116 23.00 -5.89 -25.27
CA ARG A 116 22.64 -6.71 -24.10
C ARG A 116 21.18 -7.19 -24.12
N GLY A 117 20.27 -6.45 -24.76
CA GLY A 117 18.83 -6.73 -24.76
C GLY A 117 18.41 -7.95 -25.58
N CYS A 118 19.05 -8.22 -26.73
CA CYS A 118 18.65 -9.31 -27.64
C CYS A 118 18.80 -10.71 -27.00
N TRP A 119 19.69 -10.84 -26.02
CA TRP A 119 20.13 -12.13 -25.51
C TRP A 119 19.40 -12.61 -24.25
N GLN A 120 18.75 -11.72 -23.49
CA GLN A 120 18.02 -12.10 -22.27
C GLN A 120 16.88 -13.11 -22.55
N PRO A 121 16.00 -12.94 -23.56
CA PRO A 121 14.99 -13.94 -23.86
C PRO A 121 15.60 -15.18 -24.46
N VAL A 122 16.72 -15.05 -25.20
CA VAL A 122 17.43 -16.19 -25.78
C VAL A 122 17.89 -17.15 -24.68
N ARG A 123 18.33 -16.59 -23.55
CA ARG A 123 18.89 -17.26 -22.37
C ARG A 123 17.79 -17.86 -21.50
N GLY A 124 16.70 -17.12 -21.21
CA GLY A 124 15.50 -17.63 -20.52
C GLY A 124 14.95 -18.94 -21.11
N ARG A 125 15.08 -19.13 -22.44
CA ARG A 125 14.72 -20.38 -23.15
C ARG A 125 15.40 -21.64 -22.61
N TRP A 126 16.65 -21.55 -22.20
CA TRP A 126 17.45 -22.69 -21.75
C TRP A 126 17.05 -23.07 -20.34
N HIS A 127 17.00 -22.07 -19.46
CA HIS A 127 16.62 -22.20 -18.06
C HIS A 127 15.23 -22.78 -17.89
N LEU A 128 14.23 -22.26 -18.61
CA LEU A 128 12.85 -22.74 -18.48
C LEU A 128 12.66 -24.16 -19.04
N CYS A 129 13.43 -24.53 -20.08
CA CYS A 129 13.46 -25.90 -20.58
C CYS A 129 14.09 -26.85 -19.54
N TRP A 130 15.12 -26.41 -18.81
CA TRP A 130 15.76 -27.20 -17.75
C TRP A 130 14.87 -27.35 -16.52
N LEU A 131 14.25 -26.27 -16.06
CA LEU A 131 13.34 -26.30 -14.91
C LEU A 131 12.13 -27.21 -15.17
N ASN A 132 11.61 -27.24 -16.41
CA ASN A 132 10.52 -28.14 -16.81
C ASN A 132 10.96 -29.60 -17.04
N THR A 133 12.26 -29.87 -17.18
CA THR A 133 12.79 -31.24 -17.41
C THR A 133 13.47 -31.85 -16.18
N MET A 134 13.92 -31.05 -15.23
CA MET A 134 14.35 -31.50 -13.90
C MET A 134 13.15 -31.88 -13.02
N PRO A 135 13.27 -32.86 -12.11
CA PRO A 135 14.42 -33.76 -11.91
C PRO A 135 14.41 -35.04 -12.78
N GLU A 136 13.27 -35.41 -13.39
CA GLU A 136 13.09 -36.75 -13.97
C GLU A 136 13.73 -36.97 -15.37
N ALA A 137 13.79 -35.96 -16.22
CA ALA A 137 14.23 -36.11 -17.62
C ALA A 137 15.68 -35.65 -17.87
N TRP A 138 16.25 -34.86 -16.94
CA TRP A 138 17.64 -34.40 -17.02
C TRP A 138 18.27 -34.22 -15.63
N PRO A 139 18.61 -35.33 -14.94
CA PRO A 139 19.41 -35.24 -13.72
C PRO A 139 20.81 -34.70 -14.07
N GLY A 140 21.34 -33.74 -13.31
CA GLY A 140 22.72 -33.26 -13.50
C GLY A 140 22.96 -32.23 -14.60
N ALA A 141 21.96 -31.46 -15.04
CA ALA A 141 22.15 -30.57 -16.20
C ALA A 141 23.22 -29.49 -15.96
N VAL A 142 23.33 -28.94 -14.75
CA VAL A 142 24.34 -27.93 -14.42
C VAL A 142 25.74 -28.53 -14.54
N SER A 143 25.97 -29.68 -13.90
CA SER A 143 27.24 -30.41 -13.95
C SER A 143 27.66 -30.83 -15.38
N GLU A 144 26.71 -31.27 -16.22
CA GLU A 144 26.99 -31.61 -17.62
C GLU A 144 27.37 -30.39 -18.46
N MET A 145 26.76 -29.22 -18.19
CA MET A 145 27.05 -28.01 -18.95
C MET A 145 28.35 -27.35 -18.56
N VAL A 146 28.68 -27.30 -17.27
CA VAL A 146 30.01 -26.88 -16.83
C VAL A 146 31.08 -27.70 -17.55
N ARG A 147 30.90 -29.03 -17.62
CA ARG A 147 31.81 -29.92 -18.35
C ARG A 147 31.83 -29.64 -19.87
N ALA A 148 30.68 -29.44 -20.49
CA ALA A 148 30.59 -29.19 -21.93
C ALA A 148 31.25 -27.86 -22.36
N PHE A 149 31.07 -26.80 -21.57
CA PHE A 149 31.68 -25.49 -21.83
C PHE A 149 33.19 -25.47 -21.53
N GLN A 150 33.67 -26.31 -20.60
CA GLN A 150 35.09 -26.49 -20.32
C GLN A 150 35.82 -27.37 -21.35
N GLN A 151 35.20 -28.46 -21.85
CA GLN A 151 35.83 -29.44 -22.75
C GLN A 151 35.85 -29.04 -24.23
N ALA A 152 35.20 -27.94 -24.62
CA ALA A 152 35.10 -27.50 -26.01
C ALA A 152 36.41 -26.88 -26.58
N GLU A 153 37.60 -27.28 -26.11
CA GLU A 153 38.92 -26.83 -26.61
C GLU A 153 39.33 -27.43 -27.97
N GLY A 154 38.44 -28.18 -28.63
CA GLY A 154 38.71 -28.77 -29.95
C GLY A 154 38.42 -27.83 -31.15
N PRO A 155 38.97 -28.12 -32.34
CA PRO A 155 38.91 -27.30 -33.56
C PRO A 155 37.50 -27.08 -34.16
N ALA A 156 36.44 -27.55 -33.50
CA ALA A 156 35.03 -27.33 -33.86
C ALA A 156 34.43 -26.07 -33.22
N SER A 157 35.14 -25.39 -32.31
CA SER A 157 34.75 -24.05 -31.85
C SER A 157 35.21 -23.02 -32.89
N GLY A 158 34.28 -22.48 -33.68
CA GLY A 158 34.59 -21.42 -34.65
C GLY A 158 35.20 -20.19 -33.98
N GLY A 159 36.52 -20.14 -33.85
CA GLY A 159 37.33 -18.96 -33.52
C GLY A 159 36.91 -18.14 -32.29
N MET A 160 36.24 -18.74 -31.30
CA MET A 160 35.66 -18.01 -30.19
C MET A 160 36.59 -18.02 -28.96
N ASP A 161 36.97 -16.83 -28.48
CA ASP A 161 37.88 -16.65 -27.34
C ASP A 161 37.40 -17.41 -26.09
N GLY A 162 38.33 -18.05 -25.35
CA GLY A 162 38.04 -18.74 -24.08
C GLY A 162 37.27 -17.87 -23.08
N ARG A 163 37.48 -16.55 -23.12
CA ARG A 163 36.78 -15.55 -22.30
C ARG A 163 35.29 -15.49 -22.57
N ALA A 164 34.89 -15.47 -23.84
CA ALA A 164 33.48 -15.37 -24.22
C ALA A 164 32.69 -16.62 -23.83
N ARG A 165 33.35 -17.79 -23.83
CA ARG A 165 32.76 -19.05 -23.33
C ARG A 165 32.54 -19.02 -21.81
N CYS A 166 33.52 -18.53 -21.05
CA CYS A 166 33.40 -18.38 -19.60
C CYS A 166 32.26 -17.42 -19.22
N LEU A 167 32.19 -16.25 -19.87
CA LEU A 167 31.11 -15.28 -19.64
C LEU A 167 29.73 -15.84 -20.01
N ALA A 168 29.63 -16.61 -21.09
CA ALA A 168 28.38 -17.26 -21.48
C ALA A 168 27.94 -18.31 -20.44
N LEU A 169 28.88 -19.10 -19.90
CA LEU A 169 28.59 -20.07 -18.85
C LEU A 169 28.14 -19.39 -17.56
N LEU A 170 28.84 -18.36 -17.10
CA LEU A 170 28.48 -17.65 -15.88
C LEU A 170 27.09 -17.00 -15.98
N GLU A 171 26.79 -16.37 -17.11
CA GLU A 171 25.46 -15.78 -17.34
C GLU A 171 24.34 -16.83 -17.29
N LEU A 172 24.60 -17.99 -17.88
CA LEU A 172 23.69 -19.11 -17.88
C LEU A 172 23.47 -19.67 -16.46
N LEU A 173 24.51 -19.68 -15.64
CA LEU A 173 24.38 -20.05 -14.23
C LEU A 173 23.63 -18.98 -13.43
N THR A 174 23.81 -17.69 -13.73
CA THR A 174 23.12 -16.58 -13.03
C THR A 174 21.62 -16.53 -13.32
N VAL A 175 21.19 -16.72 -14.56
CA VAL A 175 19.75 -16.57 -14.92
C VAL A 175 18.94 -17.80 -14.51
N LEU A 176 19.56 -18.95 -14.26
CA LEU A 176 18.85 -20.18 -13.89
C LEU A 176 18.06 -20.05 -12.56
N PRO A 177 18.66 -19.59 -11.45
CA PRO A 177 17.91 -19.29 -10.23
C PRO A 177 16.83 -18.20 -10.41
N GLU A 178 17.12 -17.14 -11.17
CA GLU A 178 16.19 -16.04 -11.44
C GLU A 178 14.91 -16.55 -12.14
N GLU A 179 15.07 -17.42 -13.15
CA GLU A 179 13.95 -18.06 -13.85
C GLU A 179 13.20 -19.06 -12.98
N PHE A 180 13.87 -19.71 -12.02
CA PHE A 180 13.20 -20.58 -11.05
C PHE A 180 12.24 -19.79 -10.16
N GLN A 181 12.65 -18.61 -9.70
CA GLN A 181 11.81 -17.72 -8.88
C GLN A 181 10.58 -17.25 -9.66
N THR A 182 10.77 -16.81 -10.91
CA THR A 182 9.66 -16.32 -11.77
C THR A 182 8.81 -17.44 -12.38
N SER A 183 9.26 -18.70 -12.30
CA SER A 183 8.55 -19.84 -12.89
C SER A 183 7.15 -20.05 -12.28
N ARG A 184 6.17 -20.36 -13.13
CA ARG A 184 4.79 -20.72 -12.73
C ARG A 184 4.62 -22.22 -12.48
N LEU A 185 5.64 -22.86 -11.90
CA LEU A 185 5.60 -24.29 -11.57
C LEU A 185 4.74 -24.55 -10.31
N PRO A 186 4.02 -25.69 -10.22
CA PRO A 186 3.37 -26.13 -8.99
C PRO A 186 4.40 -26.35 -7.87
N GLN A 187 4.08 -26.06 -6.60
CA GLN A 187 5.08 -26.13 -5.52
C GLN A 187 5.71 -27.50 -5.34
N TYR A 188 4.97 -28.59 -5.49
CA TYR A 188 5.55 -29.94 -5.42
C TYR A 188 6.72 -30.09 -6.43
N ARG A 189 6.53 -29.56 -7.65
CA ARG A 189 7.59 -29.50 -8.66
C ARG A 189 8.67 -28.49 -8.27
N LYS A 190 8.32 -27.31 -7.76
CA LYS A 190 9.30 -26.32 -7.29
C LYS A 190 10.18 -26.84 -6.17
N GLY A 191 9.65 -27.56 -5.19
CA GLY A 191 10.41 -28.17 -4.10
C GLY A 191 11.37 -29.26 -4.60
N GLN A 192 10.92 -30.08 -5.57
CA GLN A 192 11.80 -31.04 -6.24
C GLN A 192 12.93 -30.36 -7.03
N VAL A 193 12.60 -29.30 -7.77
CA VAL A 193 13.58 -28.55 -8.58
C VAL A 193 14.52 -27.76 -7.68
N ARG A 194 14.05 -27.11 -6.60
CA ARG A 194 14.87 -26.45 -5.58
C ARG A 194 15.82 -27.44 -4.93
N GLY A 195 15.32 -28.60 -4.50
CA GLY A 195 16.14 -29.66 -3.94
C GLY A 195 17.16 -30.26 -4.92
N ALA A 196 16.86 -30.25 -6.22
CA ALA A 196 17.81 -30.65 -7.26
C ALA A 196 18.87 -29.56 -7.51
N LEU A 197 18.47 -28.29 -7.62
CA LEU A 197 19.36 -27.14 -7.79
C LEU A 197 20.31 -26.99 -6.60
N GLY A 198 19.82 -27.14 -5.37
CA GLY A 198 20.66 -27.12 -4.17
C GLY A 198 21.76 -28.20 -4.17
N ARG A 199 21.49 -29.39 -4.75
CA ARG A 199 22.54 -30.42 -4.91
C ARG A 199 23.57 -30.05 -5.98
N GLU A 200 23.16 -29.32 -7.02
CA GLU A 200 24.07 -28.86 -8.07
C GLU A 200 24.97 -27.69 -7.60
N TRP A 201 24.66 -27.04 -6.47
CA TRP A 201 25.51 -26.01 -5.88
C TRP A 201 26.95 -26.49 -5.65
N VAL A 202 27.12 -27.76 -5.24
CA VAL A 202 28.42 -28.41 -5.03
C VAL A 202 29.31 -28.39 -6.30
N SER A 203 28.70 -28.36 -7.48
CA SER A 203 29.43 -28.24 -8.76
C SER A 203 29.72 -26.79 -9.16
N VAL A 204 28.90 -25.83 -8.70
CA VAL A 204 29.00 -24.41 -9.06
C VAL A 204 29.98 -23.67 -8.14
N GLN A 205 29.91 -23.92 -6.83
CA GLN A 205 30.74 -23.24 -5.84
C GLN A 205 32.25 -23.32 -6.16
N PRO A 206 32.85 -24.49 -6.45
CA PRO A 206 34.29 -24.57 -6.71
C PRO A 206 34.71 -23.82 -7.97
N LEU A 207 33.84 -23.79 -8.99
CA LEU A 207 34.08 -23.05 -10.22
C LEU A 207 34.13 -21.54 -9.94
N LEU A 208 33.20 -21.02 -9.15
CA LEU A 208 33.17 -19.61 -8.78
C LEU A 208 34.41 -19.23 -7.96
N GLN A 209 34.79 -20.05 -6.98
CA GLN A 209 35.98 -19.81 -6.16
C GLN A 209 37.26 -19.80 -7.00
N GLN A 210 37.40 -20.76 -7.92
CA GLN A 210 38.56 -20.83 -8.81
C GLN A 210 38.65 -19.58 -9.69
N LEU A 211 37.55 -19.15 -10.30
CA LEU A 211 37.53 -17.99 -11.20
C LEU A 211 37.79 -16.66 -10.48
N LEU A 212 37.36 -16.55 -9.22
CA LEU A 212 37.55 -15.34 -8.42
C LEU A 212 39.01 -15.21 -7.93
N ARG A 213 39.60 -16.31 -7.45
CA ARG A 213 40.98 -16.36 -6.91
C ARG A 213 42.07 -16.36 -7.98
N GLN A 214 41.75 -16.73 -9.22
CA GLN A 214 42.73 -16.77 -10.30
C GLN A 214 43.16 -15.34 -10.69
N ALA A 215 44.48 -15.07 -10.67
CA ALA A 215 45.05 -13.75 -10.96
C ALA A 215 44.77 -13.27 -12.40
N ASP A 216 44.75 -14.18 -13.38
CA ASP A 216 44.56 -13.88 -14.81
C ASP A 216 43.10 -13.57 -15.22
N SER A 217 42.14 -13.67 -14.29
CA SER A 217 40.73 -13.41 -14.57
C SER A 217 40.49 -11.92 -14.85
N PRO A 218 39.85 -11.54 -15.97
CA PRO A 218 39.44 -10.15 -16.21
C PRO A 218 38.41 -9.66 -15.17
N GLY A 219 38.40 -8.36 -14.86
CA GLY A 219 37.42 -7.75 -13.94
C GLY A 219 35.97 -8.07 -14.31
N LEU A 220 35.62 -8.04 -15.61
CA LEU A 220 34.29 -8.42 -16.08
C LEU A 220 33.90 -9.87 -15.75
N VAL A 221 34.85 -10.81 -15.71
CA VAL A 221 34.59 -12.21 -15.33
C VAL A 221 34.34 -12.28 -13.82
N ARG A 222 35.16 -11.61 -13.00
CA ARG A 222 34.97 -11.54 -11.55
C ARG A 222 33.62 -10.90 -11.16
N ALA A 223 33.23 -9.83 -11.84
CA ALA A 223 31.91 -9.20 -11.64
C ALA A 223 30.75 -10.17 -11.96
N ARG A 224 30.88 -10.99 -13.01
CA ARG A 224 29.87 -12.01 -13.35
C ARG A 224 29.84 -13.17 -12.36
N VAL A 225 31.00 -13.55 -11.80
CA VAL A 225 31.09 -14.53 -10.71
C VAL A 225 30.30 -14.05 -9.49
N LEU A 226 30.48 -12.79 -9.08
CA LEU A 226 29.76 -12.20 -7.95
C LEU A 226 28.25 -12.11 -8.20
N LYS A 227 27.83 -11.73 -9.41
CA LYS A 227 26.40 -11.76 -9.79
C LYS A 227 25.82 -13.18 -9.79
N CYS A 228 26.61 -14.17 -10.22
CA CYS A 228 26.21 -15.57 -10.15
C CYS A 228 26.03 -16.00 -8.69
N LEU A 229 26.97 -15.66 -7.79
CA LEU A 229 26.84 -15.94 -6.37
C LEU A 229 25.54 -15.33 -5.81
N SER A 230 25.31 -14.04 -6.06
CA SER A 230 24.11 -13.30 -5.63
C SER A 230 22.80 -14.00 -6.02
N SER A 231 22.70 -14.48 -7.27
CA SER A 231 21.52 -15.19 -7.76
C SER A 231 21.30 -16.57 -7.11
N TRP A 232 22.37 -17.34 -6.91
CA TRP A 232 22.29 -18.69 -6.31
C TRP A 232 22.00 -18.67 -4.82
N VAL A 233 22.50 -17.66 -4.12
CA VAL A 233 22.22 -17.41 -2.70
C VAL A 233 20.72 -17.27 -2.43
N LEU A 234 19.94 -16.74 -3.38
CA LEU A 234 18.48 -16.63 -3.23
C LEU A 234 17.72 -17.99 -3.33
N LEU A 235 18.42 -19.12 -3.51
CA LEU A 235 17.82 -20.47 -3.53
C LEU A 235 17.90 -21.21 -2.18
N ASP A 236 18.07 -20.48 -1.07
CA ASP A 236 18.23 -21.01 0.30
C ASP A 236 19.44 -21.94 0.44
N VAL A 237 20.54 -21.63 -0.27
CA VAL A 237 21.82 -22.33 -0.09
C VAL A 237 22.35 -22.03 1.32
N PRO A 238 22.76 -23.04 2.11
CA PRO A 238 23.30 -22.84 3.46
C PRO A 238 24.46 -21.84 3.49
N LEU A 239 24.39 -20.84 4.37
CA LEU A 239 25.42 -19.81 4.51
C LEU A 239 26.81 -20.39 4.88
N CYS A 240 26.84 -21.51 5.60
CA CYS A 240 28.09 -22.19 5.94
C CYS A 240 28.82 -22.77 4.72
N GLU A 241 28.10 -23.14 3.66
CA GLU A 241 28.70 -23.66 2.42
C GLU A 241 29.24 -22.53 1.54
N SER A 242 28.65 -21.33 1.61
CA SER A 242 29.09 -20.16 0.85
C SER A 242 30.16 -19.31 1.56
N GLU A 243 30.54 -19.65 2.81
CA GLU A 243 31.49 -18.87 3.64
C GLU A 243 32.71 -18.40 2.84
N GLY A 244 33.49 -19.32 2.24
CA GLY A 244 34.71 -18.94 1.52
C GLY A 244 34.51 -18.06 0.27
N LEU A 245 33.32 -18.08 -0.35
CA LEU A 245 32.98 -17.16 -1.46
C LEU A 245 32.61 -15.76 -0.95
N VAL A 246 31.98 -15.69 0.22
CA VAL A 246 31.66 -14.42 0.87
C VAL A 246 32.95 -13.73 1.32
N GLU A 247 33.93 -14.47 1.88
CA GLU A 247 35.25 -13.91 2.21
C GLU A 247 35.96 -13.36 0.96
N ASP A 248 35.93 -14.10 -0.15
CA ASP A 248 36.52 -13.64 -1.41
C ASP A 248 35.76 -12.41 -1.97
N ALA A 249 34.46 -12.28 -1.70
CA ALA A 249 33.67 -11.10 -2.06
C ALA A 249 34.05 -9.87 -1.20
N PHE A 250 34.32 -10.04 0.10
CA PHE A 250 34.87 -8.96 0.95
C PHE A 250 36.22 -8.46 0.42
N ALA A 251 37.10 -9.36 -0.03
CA ALA A 251 38.37 -8.97 -0.64
C ALA A 251 38.18 -8.21 -1.97
N ALA A 252 37.10 -8.48 -2.71
CA ALA A 252 36.78 -7.79 -3.95
C ALA A 252 36.25 -6.35 -3.75
N LEU A 253 35.85 -5.96 -2.53
CA LEU A 253 35.40 -4.59 -2.23
C LEU A 253 36.51 -3.54 -2.36
N ALA A 254 37.78 -3.95 -2.38
CA ALA A 254 38.90 -3.04 -2.62
C ALA A 254 39.01 -2.61 -4.10
N ASP A 255 38.35 -3.31 -5.03
CA ASP A 255 38.35 -3.01 -6.46
C ASP A 255 37.08 -2.23 -6.86
N PRO A 256 37.20 -0.96 -7.32
CA PRO A 256 36.05 -0.15 -7.74
C PRO A 256 35.21 -0.79 -8.86
N GLU A 257 35.79 -1.58 -9.77
CA GLU A 257 35.01 -2.23 -10.84
C GLU A 257 34.12 -3.38 -10.33
N LEU A 258 34.46 -3.93 -9.16
CA LEU A 258 33.78 -5.08 -8.56
C LEU A 258 32.88 -4.71 -7.38
N PHE A 259 33.03 -3.49 -6.86
CA PHE A 259 32.39 -3.01 -5.64
C PHE A 259 30.88 -3.28 -5.59
N ASP A 260 30.11 -2.79 -6.57
CA ASP A 260 28.65 -2.97 -6.58
C ASP A 260 28.23 -4.45 -6.60
N ALA A 261 28.92 -5.25 -7.41
CA ALA A 261 28.62 -6.67 -7.54
C ALA A 261 28.95 -7.44 -6.26
N ALA A 262 30.01 -7.03 -5.55
CA ALA A 262 30.42 -7.60 -4.27
C ALA A 262 29.44 -7.21 -3.16
N VAL A 263 29.04 -5.93 -3.08
CA VAL A 263 28.03 -5.44 -2.12
C VAL A 263 26.73 -6.22 -2.28
N GLU A 264 26.18 -6.34 -3.50
CA GLU A 264 24.95 -7.09 -3.76
C GLU A 264 25.07 -8.57 -3.35
N ALA A 265 26.21 -9.20 -3.63
CA ALA A 265 26.43 -10.60 -3.27
C ALA A 265 26.49 -10.81 -1.75
N ILE A 266 27.16 -9.91 -1.02
CA ILE A 266 27.27 -9.97 0.45
C ILE A 266 25.91 -9.69 1.09
N VAL A 267 25.22 -8.63 0.68
CA VAL A 267 23.90 -8.26 1.22
C VAL A 267 22.90 -9.40 0.99
N ASN A 268 22.83 -9.98 -0.21
CA ASN A 268 21.91 -11.09 -0.46
C ASN A 268 22.27 -12.35 0.34
N ALA A 269 23.56 -12.58 0.62
CA ALA A 269 24.00 -13.71 1.45
C ALA A 269 23.60 -13.55 2.91
N VAL A 270 23.72 -12.33 3.45
CA VAL A 270 23.37 -12.03 4.83
C VAL A 270 21.85 -11.91 5.02
N SER A 271 21.12 -11.44 4.01
CA SER A 271 19.66 -11.24 4.07
C SER A 271 18.83 -12.50 3.75
N GLN A 272 19.44 -13.69 3.67
CA GLN A 272 18.70 -14.94 3.47
C GLN A 272 17.79 -15.25 4.67
N PRO A 273 16.54 -15.74 4.48
CA PRO A 273 15.64 -16.08 5.59
C PRO A 273 16.21 -17.14 6.57
N ASP A 274 16.95 -18.13 6.06
CA ASP A 274 17.51 -19.22 6.86
C ASP A 274 18.86 -18.87 7.52
N SER A 275 19.44 -17.70 7.25
CA SER A 275 20.79 -17.31 7.72
C SER A 275 20.89 -17.22 9.24
N GLN A 276 19.80 -16.87 9.93
CA GLN A 276 19.70 -16.85 11.40
C GLN A 276 20.06 -18.20 12.06
N ARG A 277 19.91 -19.32 11.33
CA ARG A 277 20.29 -20.66 11.83
C ARG A 277 21.80 -20.87 11.93
N TYR A 278 22.59 -20.08 11.19
CA TYR A 278 24.05 -20.26 11.07
C TYR A 278 24.82 -19.17 11.82
N VAL A 279 24.49 -18.98 13.11
CA VAL A 279 25.07 -17.94 13.99
C VAL A 279 26.60 -17.92 14.01
N ASN A 280 27.25 -19.09 13.98
CA ASN A 280 28.72 -19.17 13.96
C ASN A 280 29.35 -18.51 12.74
N THR A 281 28.70 -18.59 11.58
CA THR A 281 29.18 -17.92 10.36
C THR A 281 28.94 -16.41 10.48
N LEU A 282 27.79 -15.98 10.99
CA LEU A 282 27.51 -14.56 11.25
C LEU A 282 28.55 -13.91 12.17
N LEU A 283 28.97 -14.62 13.23
CA LEU A 283 30.03 -14.14 14.15
C LEU A 283 31.38 -13.94 13.46
N LYS A 284 31.71 -14.72 12.43
CA LYS A 284 32.94 -14.55 11.62
C LYS A 284 32.83 -13.37 10.65
N LEU A 285 31.63 -13.06 10.17
CA LEU A 285 31.38 -11.94 9.27
C LEU A 285 31.51 -10.58 9.98
N VAL A 286 31.17 -10.50 11.28
CA VAL A 286 31.28 -9.24 12.06
C VAL A 286 32.68 -8.61 11.96
N PRO A 287 33.79 -9.32 12.27
CA PRO A 287 35.14 -8.78 12.05
C PRO A 287 35.46 -8.35 10.62
N GLN A 288 34.93 -9.03 9.61
CA GLN A 288 35.17 -8.68 8.19
C GLN A 288 34.49 -7.37 7.82
N VAL A 289 33.26 -7.15 8.32
CA VAL A 289 32.57 -5.86 8.15
C VAL A 289 33.32 -4.74 8.87
N LEU A 290 33.80 -4.97 10.09
CA LEU A 290 34.54 -3.98 10.85
C LEU A 290 35.87 -3.56 10.18
N GLN A 291 36.50 -4.43 9.40
CA GLN A 291 37.70 -4.07 8.62
C GLN A 291 37.43 -3.01 7.55
N LEU A 292 36.19 -2.87 7.09
CA LEU A 292 35.78 -1.86 6.10
C LEU A 292 35.66 -0.45 6.70
N GLN A 293 35.82 -0.29 8.02
CA GLN A 293 35.68 1.01 8.69
C GLN A 293 36.66 2.06 8.15
N GLU A 294 37.88 1.68 7.81
CA GLU A 294 38.86 2.62 7.25
C GLU A 294 38.46 3.04 5.82
N GLN A 295 38.07 2.07 4.98
CA GLN A 295 37.58 2.34 3.63
C GLN A 295 36.33 3.23 3.64
N LEU A 296 35.42 3.03 4.58
CA LEU A 296 34.25 3.88 4.79
C LEU A 296 34.65 5.31 5.17
N ARG A 297 35.64 5.45 6.07
CA ARG A 297 36.13 6.77 6.51
C ARG A 297 36.83 7.51 5.35
N GLU A 298 37.63 6.81 4.55
CA GLU A 298 38.27 7.37 3.35
C GLU A 298 37.22 7.78 2.30
N ALA A 299 36.20 6.95 2.05
CA ALA A 299 35.12 7.26 1.13
C ALA A 299 34.37 8.54 1.53
N VAL A 300 34.05 8.69 2.82
CA VAL A 300 33.39 9.90 3.34
C VAL A 300 34.28 11.14 3.20
N GLN A 301 35.59 11.02 3.43
CA GLN A 301 36.53 12.14 3.26
C GLN A 301 36.67 12.58 1.80
N ASN A 302 36.59 11.62 0.87
CA ASN A 302 36.69 11.86 -0.57
C ASN A 302 35.37 12.29 -1.22
N GLY A 303 34.25 12.24 -0.47
CA GLY A 303 32.90 12.51 -1.01
C GLY A 303 32.38 11.41 -1.94
N ASP A 304 32.86 10.17 -1.79
CA ASP A 304 32.38 9.03 -2.55
C ASP A 304 31.11 8.44 -1.91
N MET A 305 29.97 8.86 -2.46
CA MET A 305 28.65 8.43 -2.01
C MET A 305 28.39 6.94 -2.30
N GLU A 306 28.87 6.41 -3.43
CA GLU A 306 28.58 5.03 -3.84
C GLU A 306 29.27 4.03 -2.91
N THR A 307 30.55 4.28 -2.60
CA THR A 307 31.31 3.44 -1.67
C THR A 307 30.76 3.51 -0.24
N SER A 308 30.46 4.71 0.27
CA SER A 308 29.91 4.85 1.63
C SER A 308 28.52 4.21 1.76
N HIS A 309 27.67 4.38 0.75
CA HIS A 309 26.34 3.77 0.69
C HIS A 309 26.43 2.23 0.61
N GLY A 310 27.32 1.69 -0.23
CA GLY A 310 27.50 0.24 -0.37
C GLY A 310 28.00 -0.43 0.92
N ILE A 311 28.98 0.17 1.61
CA ILE A 311 29.48 -0.36 2.89
C ILE A 311 28.40 -0.27 3.98
N CYS A 312 27.64 0.82 4.02
CA CYS A 312 26.53 0.97 4.95
C CYS A 312 25.47 -0.13 4.76
N ARG A 313 25.10 -0.44 3.52
CA ARG A 313 24.16 -1.55 3.22
C ARG A 313 24.63 -2.89 3.77
N ILE A 314 25.93 -3.19 3.70
CA ILE A 314 26.49 -4.42 4.27
C ILE A 314 26.35 -4.41 5.80
N ALA A 315 26.74 -3.31 6.44
CA ALA A 315 26.69 -3.18 7.90
C ALA A 315 25.25 -3.26 8.43
N VAL A 316 24.31 -2.55 7.78
CA VAL A 316 22.88 -2.57 8.11
C VAL A 316 22.28 -3.94 7.86
N ALA A 317 22.57 -4.60 6.74
CA ALA A 317 22.04 -5.95 6.47
C ALA A 317 22.47 -6.98 7.53
N LEU A 318 23.69 -6.87 8.06
CA LEU A 318 24.14 -7.72 9.15
C LEU A 318 23.51 -7.34 10.50
N GLY A 319 23.42 -6.04 10.79
CA GLY A 319 22.85 -5.53 12.03
C GLY A 319 21.35 -5.78 12.15
N GLU A 320 20.58 -5.45 11.12
CA GLU A 320 19.11 -5.46 11.12
C GLU A 320 18.53 -6.88 11.05
N ASN A 321 19.07 -7.76 10.20
CA ASN A 321 18.52 -9.11 10.05
C ASN A 321 18.88 -10.04 11.22
N HIS A 322 19.97 -9.73 11.94
CA HIS A 322 20.60 -10.64 12.92
C HIS A 322 20.87 -10.00 14.29
N SER A 323 20.34 -8.81 14.56
CA SER A 323 20.53 -8.08 15.83
C SER A 323 20.25 -8.96 17.04
N ARG A 324 19.08 -9.58 17.11
CA ARG A 324 18.70 -10.49 18.20
C ARG A 324 19.65 -11.66 18.36
N ALA A 325 19.99 -12.34 17.26
CA ALA A 325 20.87 -13.52 17.29
C ALA A 325 22.28 -13.15 17.75
N LEU A 326 22.79 -11.98 17.38
CA LEU A 326 24.09 -11.45 17.82
C LEU A 326 24.05 -10.98 19.27
N LEU A 327 22.95 -10.36 19.72
CA LEU A 327 22.75 -9.97 21.11
C LEU A 327 22.68 -11.19 22.03
N GLU A 328 22.05 -12.29 21.61
CA GLU A 328 22.01 -13.53 22.41
C GLU A 328 23.42 -14.11 22.69
N GLN A 329 24.40 -13.85 21.83
CA GLN A 329 25.80 -14.26 22.00
C GLN A 329 26.57 -13.28 22.90
N VAL A 330 26.27 -13.29 24.20
CA VAL A 330 26.81 -12.35 25.20
C VAL A 330 28.35 -12.30 25.20
N GLU A 331 29.05 -13.40 24.88
CA GLU A 331 30.52 -13.42 24.82
C GLU A 331 31.10 -12.47 23.76
N HIS A 332 30.33 -12.17 22.71
CA HIS A 332 30.75 -11.35 21.57
C HIS A 332 30.15 -9.93 21.56
N TRP A 333 29.59 -9.48 22.68
CA TRP A 333 28.93 -8.17 22.80
C TRP A 333 29.79 -6.98 22.33
N GLN A 334 31.11 -7.05 22.51
CA GLN A 334 32.04 -6.00 22.08
C GLN A 334 32.10 -5.86 20.54
N GLY A 335 32.07 -6.98 19.83
CA GLY A 335 32.06 -7.00 18.36
C GLY A 335 30.77 -6.41 17.81
N PHE A 336 29.64 -6.76 18.44
CA PHE A 336 28.35 -6.18 18.07
C PHE A 336 28.27 -4.69 18.40
N LEU A 337 28.76 -4.25 19.57
CA LEU A 337 28.84 -2.82 19.90
C LEU A 337 29.73 -2.04 18.91
N ALA A 338 30.84 -2.62 18.45
CA ALA A 338 31.66 -2.00 17.41
C ALA A 338 30.89 -1.86 16.09
N LEU A 339 30.07 -2.86 15.72
CA LEU A 339 29.19 -2.78 14.55
C LEU A 339 28.14 -1.68 14.71
N VAL A 340 27.52 -1.56 15.89
CA VAL A 340 26.57 -0.47 16.21
C VAL A 340 27.24 0.90 16.07
N ASN A 341 28.49 1.05 16.53
CA ASN A 341 29.25 2.29 16.38
C ASN A 341 29.61 2.59 14.91
N MET A 342 29.85 1.57 14.10
CA MET A 342 30.05 1.73 12.65
C MET A 342 28.76 2.21 11.97
N ILE A 343 27.61 1.66 12.35
CA ILE A 343 26.30 2.12 11.85
C ILE A 343 26.01 3.55 12.33
N MET A 344 26.33 3.89 13.59
CA MET A 344 26.26 5.27 14.10
C MET A 344 27.11 6.25 13.28
N PHE A 345 28.30 5.83 12.85
CA PHE A 345 29.12 6.64 11.95
C PHE A 345 28.42 6.88 10.61
N CYS A 346 27.75 5.87 10.04
CA CYS A 346 26.93 6.03 8.83
C CYS A 346 25.74 6.97 9.02
N THR A 347 25.03 6.89 10.16
CA THR A 347 23.94 7.82 10.49
C THR A 347 24.45 9.26 10.60
N GLY A 348 25.64 9.43 11.19
CA GLY A 348 26.27 10.73 11.43
C GLY A 348 27.23 11.20 10.33
N ILE A 349 27.10 10.70 9.09
CA ILE A 349 27.95 11.16 7.98
C ILE A 349 27.80 12.69 7.80
N PRO A 350 28.91 13.44 7.70
CA PRO A 350 28.88 14.89 7.51
C PRO A 350 28.13 15.29 6.23
N GLY A 351 27.40 16.41 6.31
CA GLY A 351 26.61 16.94 5.20
C GLY A 351 25.11 16.67 5.34
N HIS A 352 24.33 17.17 4.39
CA HIS A 352 22.88 17.07 4.39
C HIS A 352 22.42 15.96 3.45
N TYR A 353 21.49 15.13 3.94
CA TYR A 353 20.69 14.27 3.10
C TYR A 353 19.70 15.13 2.29
N PRO A 354 19.43 14.85 1.00
CA PRO A 354 20.06 13.83 0.15
C PRO A 354 21.25 14.34 -0.69
N VAL A 355 21.60 15.63 -0.58
CA VAL A 355 22.49 16.32 -1.53
C VAL A 355 23.96 15.90 -1.39
N ASN A 356 24.44 15.82 -0.15
CA ASN A 356 25.84 15.52 0.13
C ASN A 356 26.05 14.03 0.41
N GLU A 357 25.01 13.34 0.88
CA GLU A 357 25.05 11.93 1.24
C GLU A 357 23.64 11.30 1.21
N THR A 358 23.57 10.01 0.88
CA THR A 358 22.34 9.21 0.83
C THR A 358 22.37 8.00 1.78
N THR A 359 23.38 7.95 2.63
CA THR A 359 23.79 6.76 3.39
C THR A 359 23.11 6.70 4.76
N SER A 360 22.83 7.85 5.38
CA SER A 360 22.24 7.94 6.71
C SER A 360 20.83 7.35 6.78
N SER A 361 20.02 7.49 5.72
CA SER A 361 18.64 6.97 5.65
C SER A 361 18.54 5.45 5.79
N LEU A 362 19.54 4.71 5.31
CA LEU A 362 19.58 3.25 5.40
C LEU A 362 19.67 2.75 6.85
N THR A 363 20.12 3.58 7.78
CA THR A 363 20.38 3.16 9.16
C THR A 363 19.16 3.23 10.08
N LEU A 364 18.08 3.90 9.65
CA LEU A 364 16.93 4.19 10.52
C LEU A 364 16.17 2.93 10.94
N THR A 365 15.97 1.97 10.03
CA THR A 365 15.32 0.68 10.30
C THR A 365 16.10 -0.17 11.30
N PHE A 366 17.44 -0.11 11.26
CA PHE A 366 18.29 -0.77 12.22
C PHE A 366 18.08 -0.23 13.64
N TRP A 367 17.97 1.09 13.82
CA TRP A 367 17.79 1.69 15.15
C TRP A 367 16.46 1.30 15.81
N TYR A 368 15.41 1.17 14.98
CA TYR A 368 14.13 0.60 15.40
C TYR A 368 14.29 -0.87 15.83
N THR A 369 14.87 -1.70 14.96
CA THR A 369 15.02 -3.14 15.22
C THR A 369 15.85 -3.42 16.48
N LEU A 370 16.94 -2.66 16.69
CA LEU A 370 17.76 -2.77 17.89
C LEU A 370 16.99 -2.39 19.17
N GLN A 371 16.13 -1.38 19.11
CA GLN A 371 15.32 -0.97 20.26
C GLN A 371 14.27 -2.04 20.59
N ASP A 372 13.55 -2.55 19.59
CA ASP A 372 12.54 -3.61 19.77
C ASP A 372 13.19 -4.89 20.34
N ASP A 373 14.34 -5.30 19.81
CA ASP A 373 15.07 -6.47 20.30
C ASP A 373 15.49 -6.31 21.77
N ILE A 374 16.05 -5.15 22.15
CA ILE A 374 16.45 -4.87 23.54
C ILE A 374 15.23 -4.90 24.46
N MET A 375 14.10 -4.33 24.04
CA MET A 375 12.86 -4.30 24.82
C MET A 375 12.17 -5.66 24.92
N SER A 376 12.41 -6.57 23.97
CA SER A 376 11.83 -7.91 23.95
C SER A 376 12.50 -8.90 24.93
N PHE A 377 13.70 -8.58 25.45
CA PHE A 377 14.42 -9.45 26.37
C PHE A 377 13.84 -9.44 27.80
N GLU A 378 14.16 -10.50 28.56
CA GLU A 378 13.83 -10.58 29.99
C GLU A 378 14.53 -9.47 30.80
N ALA A 379 13.89 -9.02 31.89
CA ALA A 379 14.28 -7.84 32.66
C ALA A 379 15.76 -7.80 33.09
N GLU A 380 16.37 -8.93 33.42
CA GLU A 380 17.78 -8.99 33.84
C GLU A 380 18.73 -8.68 32.66
N LYS A 381 18.51 -9.29 31.50
CA LYS A 381 19.31 -9.02 30.29
C LYS A 381 19.03 -7.64 29.73
N GLN A 382 17.75 -7.25 29.72
CA GLN A 382 17.31 -5.93 29.30
C GLN A 382 18.03 -4.83 30.10
N ALA A 383 18.10 -4.95 31.44
CA ALA A 383 18.78 -3.97 32.28
C ALA A 383 20.27 -3.81 31.94
N VAL A 384 20.98 -4.91 31.65
CA VAL A 384 22.39 -4.88 31.26
C VAL A 384 22.57 -4.20 29.89
N TYR A 385 21.77 -4.56 28.90
CA TYR A 385 21.86 -3.93 27.57
C TYR A 385 21.44 -2.47 27.60
N LEU A 386 20.43 -2.09 28.38
CA LEU A 386 20.06 -0.70 28.58
C LEU A 386 21.21 0.11 29.16
N GLN A 387 21.99 -0.42 30.11
CA GLN A 387 23.17 0.29 30.64
C GLN A 387 24.23 0.55 29.55
N VAL A 388 24.40 -0.38 28.60
CA VAL A 388 25.37 -0.26 27.51
C VAL A 388 24.87 0.66 26.39
N TYR A 389 23.60 0.51 25.98
CA TYR A 389 23.06 1.16 24.78
C TYR A 389 22.33 2.47 25.05
N ARG A 390 21.86 2.77 26.27
CA ARG A 390 21.30 4.10 26.59
C ARG A 390 22.22 5.26 26.18
N PRO A 391 23.53 5.28 26.50
CA PRO A 391 24.39 6.38 26.05
C PRO A 391 24.54 6.44 24.52
N VAL A 392 24.50 5.29 23.84
CA VAL A 392 24.52 5.21 22.37
C VAL A 392 23.27 5.87 21.78
N TYR A 393 22.10 5.64 22.37
CA TYR A 393 20.86 6.26 21.92
C TYR A 393 20.78 7.76 22.25
N PHE A 394 21.36 8.22 23.36
CA PHE A 394 21.52 9.67 23.57
C PHE A 394 22.42 10.31 22.51
N GLN A 395 23.51 9.65 22.12
CA GLN A 395 24.33 10.09 21.00
C GLN A 395 23.55 10.06 19.68
N LEU A 396 22.72 9.04 19.46
CA LEU A 396 21.88 8.94 18.27
C LEU A 396 20.93 10.13 18.16
N VAL A 397 20.25 10.52 19.24
CA VAL A 397 19.37 11.70 19.26
C VAL A 397 20.12 12.94 18.80
N ASP A 398 21.34 13.15 19.29
CA ASP A 398 22.15 14.31 18.93
C ASP A 398 22.54 14.31 17.44
N VAL A 399 22.85 13.14 16.91
CA VAL A 399 23.12 12.95 15.48
C VAL A 399 21.86 13.19 14.65
N LEU A 400 20.73 12.56 14.99
CA LEU A 400 19.47 12.68 14.25
C LEU A 400 18.96 14.12 14.23
N LEU A 401 19.06 14.85 15.35
CA LEU A 401 18.69 16.27 15.40
C LEU A 401 19.59 17.12 14.50
N HIS A 402 20.89 16.82 14.45
CA HIS A 402 21.80 17.50 13.54
C HIS A 402 21.49 17.17 12.07
N LYS A 403 21.16 15.92 11.75
CA LYS A 403 20.79 15.48 10.39
C LYS A 403 19.42 16.01 9.95
N ALA A 404 18.50 16.23 10.87
CA ALA A 404 17.19 16.84 10.62
C ALA A 404 17.24 18.37 10.51
N GLN A 405 18.36 18.99 10.86
CA GLN A 405 18.55 20.43 10.79
C GLN A 405 18.59 20.89 9.33
N PHE A 406 17.85 21.97 9.03
CA PHE A 406 17.91 22.60 7.70
C PHE A 406 19.31 23.16 7.40
N PRO A 407 19.72 23.14 6.13
CA PRO A 407 20.90 23.87 5.68
C PRO A 407 20.68 25.39 5.75
N THR A 408 21.70 26.17 5.37
CA THR A 408 21.57 27.62 5.25
C THR A 408 20.55 28.01 4.18
N ASP A 409 19.93 29.18 4.31
CA ASP A 409 18.87 29.63 3.39
C ASP A 409 19.36 29.71 1.93
N GLU A 410 20.63 30.06 1.70
CA GLU A 410 21.28 30.09 0.38
C GLU A 410 21.43 28.68 -0.22
N GLU A 411 21.90 27.73 0.58
CA GLU A 411 22.05 26.33 0.18
C GLU A 411 20.68 25.69 -0.06
N TYR A 412 19.72 25.89 0.84
CA TYR A 412 18.37 25.37 0.67
C TYR A 412 17.67 25.93 -0.57
N ALA A 413 17.94 27.20 -0.93
CA ALA A 413 17.41 27.79 -2.15
C ALA A 413 17.96 27.13 -3.42
N SER A 414 19.20 26.64 -3.38
CA SER A 414 19.86 25.93 -4.50
C SER A 414 19.32 24.52 -4.74
N TRP A 415 18.68 23.91 -3.74
CA TRP A 415 18.12 22.56 -3.86
C TRP A 415 16.93 22.51 -4.81
N SER A 416 16.86 21.43 -5.59
CA SER A 416 15.74 21.08 -6.45
C SER A 416 14.49 20.74 -5.65
N SER A 417 13.35 20.67 -6.35
CA SER A 417 12.08 20.26 -5.72
C SER A 417 12.13 18.83 -5.19
N ASP A 418 12.83 17.93 -5.89
CA ASP A 418 12.90 16.52 -5.53
C ASP A 418 13.80 16.31 -4.30
N GLU A 419 14.91 17.04 -4.20
CA GLU A 419 15.80 16.99 -3.03
C GLU A 419 15.11 17.51 -1.76
N LYS A 420 14.31 18.59 -1.87
CA LYS A 420 13.52 19.11 -0.76
C LYS A 420 12.46 18.12 -0.30
N GLU A 421 11.80 17.44 -1.23
CA GLU A 421 10.80 16.41 -0.89
C GLU A 421 11.46 15.18 -0.25
N GLN A 422 12.61 14.73 -0.76
CA GLN A 422 13.39 13.67 -0.15
C GLN A 422 13.83 14.03 1.28
N PHE A 423 14.30 15.26 1.50
CA PHE A 423 14.62 15.72 2.86
C PHE A 423 13.40 15.79 3.77
N ARG A 424 12.24 16.21 3.25
CA ARG A 424 10.97 16.19 4.00
C ARG A 424 10.58 14.77 4.42
N ILE A 425 10.68 13.79 3.52
CA ILE A 425 10.42 12.37 3.83
C ILE A 425 11.43 11.87 4.86
N TYR A 426 12.71 12.15 4.67
CA TYR A 426 13.77 11.76 5.60
C TYR A 426 13.56 12.32 7.01
N ARG A 427 13.08 13.56 7.14
CA ARG A 427 12.69 14.11 8.44
C ARG A 427 11.54 13.30 9.07
N VAL A 428 10.51 12.93 8.31
CA VAL A 428 9.44 12.05 8.80
C VAL A 428 9.99 10.72 9.30
N ASP A 429 10.91 10.09 8.56
CA ASP A 429 11.55 8.84 9.00
C ASP A 429 12.38 9.03 10.29
N ILE A 430 13.03 10.19 10.45
CA ILE A 430 13.71 10.58 11.71
C ILE A 430 12.70 10.77 12.84
N SER A 431 11.56 11.42 12.59
CA SER A 431 10.52 11.65 13.60
C SER A 431 10.00 10.31 14.15
N ASP A 432 9.72 9.37 13.26
CA ASP A 432 9.29 8.02 13.65
C ASP A 432 10.39 7.32 14.47
N THR A 433 11.66 7.45 14.06
CA THR A 433 12.79 6.91 14.82
C THR A 433 12.91 7.54 16.22
N LEU A 434 12.75 8.86 16.34
CA LEU A 434 12.80 9.59 17.61
C LEU A 434 11.67 9.18 18.56
N MET A 435 10.49 8.87 18.03
CA MET A 435 9.36 8.34 18.80
C MET A 435 9.74 7.01 19.48
N TYR A 436 10.32 6.06 18.75
CA TYR A 436 10.79 4.79 19.34
C TYR A 436 11.97 4.97 20.30
N VAL A 437 12.86 5.93 20.02
CA VAL A 437 13.95 6.28 20.95
C VAL A 437 13.39 6.81 22.27
N TYR A 438 12.29 7.58 22.23
CA TYR A 438 11.62 8.06 23.44
C TYR A 438 11.06 6.92 24.29
N GLU A 439 10.50 5.86 23.70
CA GLU A 439 10.04 4.69 24.47
C GLU A 439 11.18 4.06 25.29
N MET A 440 12.42 4.12 24.81
CA MET A 440 13.58 3.63 25.55
C MET A 440 14.17 4.64 26.53
N LEU A 441 14.34 5.90 26.15
CA LEU A 441 15.02 6.90 26.98
C LEU A 441 14.08 7.54 28.01
N GLY A 442 12.79 7.66 27.71
CA GLY A 442 11.76 8.22 28.57
C GLY A 442 11.95 9.72 28.86
N ALA A 443 11.55 10.13 30.06
CA ALA A 443 11.53 11.53 30.50
C ALA A 443 12.91 12.24 30.48
N GLU A 444 14.01 11.49 30.57
CA GLU A 444 15.37 12.05 30.49
C GLU A 444 15.63 12.69 29.12
N LEU A 445 15.04 12.14 28.04
CA LEU A 445 15.14 12.72 26.70
C LEU A 445 14.46 14.08 26.64
N LEU A 446 13.25 14.22 27.19
CA LEU A 446 12.53 15.49 27.26
C LEU A 446 13.33 16.54 28.04
N SER A 447 13.90 16.14 29.17
CA SER A 447 14.74 17.03 30.00
C SER A 447 15.99 17.49 29.24
N ASN A 448 16.65 16.58 28.51
CA ASN A 448 17.82 16.91 27.70
C ASN A 448 17.47 17.88 26.55
N LEU A 449 16.37 17.65 25.84
CA LEU A 449 15.91 18.56 24.78
C LEU A 449 15.53 19.93 25.35
N TYR A 450 14.87 19.96 26.51
CA TYR A 450 14.47 21.19 27.19
C TYR A 450 15.68 22.02 27.60
N ASP A 451 16.68 21.37 28.22
CA ASP A 451 17.92 22.03 28.61
C ASP A 451 18.67 22.59 27.39
N LYS A 452 18.73 21.84 26.28
CA LYS A 452 19.37 22.32 25.04
C LYS A 452 18.64 23.54 24.47
N LEU A 453 17.31 23.48 24.38
CA LEU A 453 16.51 24.59 23.86
C LEU A 453 16.58 25.82 24.79
N GLY A 454 16.46 25.61 26.10
CA GLY A 454 16.56 26.66 27.11
C GLY A 454 17.92 27.36 27.09
N ARG A 455 19.02 26.60 27.00
CA ARG A 455 20.38 27.16 26.86
C ARG A 455 20.53 27.95 25.57
N LEU A 456 20.00 27.46 24.46
CA LEU A 456 20.07 28.15 23.17
C LEU A 456 19.34 29.51 23.21
N LEU A 457 18.13 29.55 23.78
CA LEU A 457 17.31 30.76 23.82
C LEU A 457 17.77 31.79 24.86
N THR A 458 18.48 31.36 25.91
CA THR A 458 18.94 32.24 27.00
C THR A 458 20.39 32.69 26.86
N ASN A 459 21.21 32.03 26.05
CA ASN A 459 22.61 32.38 25.89
C ASN A 459 22.77 33.58 24.91
N PRO A 460 23.28 34.74 25.38
CA PRO A 460 23.46 35.92 24.55
C PRO A 460 24.72 35.90 23.67
N GLU A 461 25.65 34.95 23.87
CA GLU A 461 26.98 34.99 23.22
C GLU A 461 27.02 34.38 21.80
N HIS A 462 25.99 33.64 21.39
CA HIS A 462 25.93 33.04 20.05
C HIS A 462 24.72 33.57 19.26
N PRO A 463 24.90 33.99 17.99
CA PRO A 463 23.76 34.30 17.14
C PRO A 463 22.91 33.04 16.97
N THR A 464 21.68 33.07 17.47
CA THR A 464 20.76 31.93 17.39
C THR A 464 20.41 31.69 15.92
N SER A 465 20.91 30.59 15.33
CA SER A 465 20.45 30.15 14.02
C SER A 465 19.04 29.58 14.16
N TRP A 466 18.12 30.06 13.31
CA TRP A 466 16.73 29.58 13.35
C TRP A 466 16.67 28.08 13.07
N GLN A 467 17.59 27.56 12.24
CA GLN A 467 17.71 26.14 11.91
C GLN A 467 17.98 25.27 13.14
N HIS A 468 18.87 25.71 14.04
CA HIS A 468 19.21 24.92 15.22
C HIS A 468 18.06 24.92 16.24
N THR A 469 17.42 26.07 16.44
CA THR A 469 16.19 26.18 17.23
C THR A 469 15.07 25.30 16.67
N GLU A 470 14.89 25.32 15.35
CA GLU A 470 13.88 24.54 14.64
C GLU A 470 14.13 23.04 14.79
N ALA A 471 15.37 22.56 14.66
CA ALA A 471 15.70 21.16 14.81
C ALA A 471 15.41 20.62 16.23
N LEU A 472 15.74 21.38 17.27
CA LEU A 472 15.42 21.02 18.65
C LEU A 472 13.90 20.97 18.89
N LEU A 473 13.17 21.95 18.35
CA LEU A 473 11.72 21.99 18.46
C LEU A 473 11.06 20.87 17.66
N TYR A 474 11.62 20.51 16.50
CA TYR A 474 11.20 19.37 15.70
C TYR A 474 11.36 18.03 16.44
N GLY A 475 12.46 17.85 17.17
CA GLY A 475 12.64 16.69 18.04
C GLY A 475 11.55 16.60 19.11
N PHE A 476 11.18 17.72 19.72
CA PHE A 476 10.03 17.77 20.65
C PHE A 476 8.71 17.46 19.96
N GLN A 477 8.46 18.06 18.79
CA GLN A 477 7.24 17.82 18.00
C GLN A 477 7.06 16.33 17.70
N SER A 478 8.15 15.65 17.33
CA SER A 478 8.16 14.22 16.97
C SER A 478 7.76 13.31 18.13
N ILE A 479 8.03 13.74 19.37
CA ILE A 479 7.80 12.95 20.59
C ILE A 479 6.49 13.37 21.30
N ALA A 480 6.00 14.58 21.05
CA ALA A 480 4.94 15.24 21.82
C ALA A 480 3.64 14.43 21.95
N GLU A 481 3.21 13.71 20.91
CA GLU A 481 1.98 12.88 20.95
C GLU A 481 2.16 11.57 21.74
N THR A 482 3.40 11.14 22.03
CA THR A 482 3.70 9.87 22.73
C THR A 482 3.99 10.07 24.23
N ILE A 483 4.01 11.31 24.72
CA ILE A 483 4.39 11.62 26.10
C ILE A 483 3.31 11.12 27.07
N ASP A 484 3.70 10.27 28.01
CA ASP A 484 2.81 9.84 29.10
C ASP A 484 2.50 11.03 30.03
N VAL A 485 1.23 11.22 30.35
CA VAL A 485 0.65 12.26 31.22
C VAL A 485 1.38 12.32 32.58
N ASN A 486 1.93 11.19 33.03
CA ASN A 486 2.64 11.07 34.31
C ASN A 486 3.98 11.83 34.40
N TYR A 487 4.65 12.17 33.28
CA TYR A 487 6.01 12.74 33.27
C TYR A 487 6.05 14.23 32.87
N SER A 488 5.01 14.96 33.25
CA SER A 488 4.62 16.25 32.69
C SER A 488 5.39 17.48 33.21
N ASP A 489 6.40 17.34 34.07
CA ASP A 489 7.10 18.49 34.68
C ASP A 489 7.83 19.40 33.66
N VAL A 490 8.28 18.83 32.53
CA VAL A 490 9.06 19.54 31.51
C VAL A 490 8.16 20.34 30.53
N ILE A 491 6.93 19.88 30.31
CA ILE A 491 6.03 20.41 29.28
C ILE A 491 5.55 21.85 29.56
N PRO A 492 5.14 22.22 30.79
CA PRO A 492 4.85 23.60 31.13
C PRO A 492 6.05 24.52 30.88
N GLY A 493 7.25 24.03 31.19
CA GLY A 493 8.51 24.74 30.92
C GLY A 493 8.69 25.00 29.43
N LEU A 494 8.50 23.98 28.59
CA LEU A 494 8.58 24.08 27.14
C LEU A 494 7.56 25.06 26.57
N ILE A 495 6.29 24.98 26.99
CA ILE A 495 5.24 25.90 26.56
C ILE A 495 5.59 27.35 26.95
N GLY A 496 6.22 27.55 28.10
CA GLY A 496 6.73 28.86 28.51
C GLY A 496 7.90 29.39 27.65
N LEU A 497 8.64 28.51 26.96
CA LEU A 497 9.72 28.89 26.03
C LEU A 497 9.20 29.23 24.63
N ILE A 498 8.12 28.60 24.16
CA ILE A 498 7.59 28.80 22.80
C ILE A 498 7.35 30.28 22.46
N PRO A 499 6.67 31.11 23.30
CA PRO A 499 6.48 32.52 23.01
C PRO A 499 7.77 33.35 22.97
N ARG A 500 8.89 32.84 23.49
CA ARG A 500 10.20 33.51 23.48
C ARG A 500 10.99 33.24 22.21
N ILE A 501 10.54 32.31 21.37
CA ILE A 501 11.19 31.96 20.11
C ILE A 501 11.00 33.11 19.12
N ASN A 502 12.08 33.57 18.50
CA ASN A 502 12.02 34.62 17.49
C ASN A 502 11.59 34.02 16.13
N ILE A 503 10.31 34.18 15.80
CA ILE A 503 9.71 33.62 14.58
C ILE A 503 10.08 34.50 13.36
N ASN A 504 11.29 34.29 12.83
CA ASN A 504 11.81 35.01 11.66
C ASN A 504 11.65 34.25 10.34
N ASN A 505 11.30 32.96 10.39
CA ASN A 505 11.28 32.07 9.23
C ASN A 505 9.99 31.23 9.23
N VAL A 506 9.46 30.95 8.03
CA VAL A 506 8.20 30.20 7.82
C VAL A 506 8.31 28.77 8.35
N GLN A 507 9.43 28.08 8.10
CA GLN A 507 9.65 26.71 8.56
C GLN A 507 9.65 26.62 10.09
N LEU A 508 10.32 27.56 10.77
CA LEU A 508 10.29 27.62 12.22
C LEU A 508 8.87 27.90 12.75
N ALA A 509 8.13 28.78 12.09
CA ALA A 509 6.74 29.07 12.45
C ALA A 509 5.85 27.83 12.30
N ASP A 510 6.00 27.07 11.22
CA ASP A 510 5.28 25.81 11.01
C ASP A 510 5.60 24.79 12.11
N THR A 511 6.87 24.59 12.45
CA THR A 511 7.31 23.66 13.51
C THR A 511 6.76 24.09 14.87
N VAL A 512 6.70 25.40 15.16
CA VAL A 512 6.01 25.92 16.37
C VAL A 512 4.53 25.55 16.37
N MET A 513 3.81 25.81 15.27
CA MET A 513 2.39 25.49 15.17
C MET A 513 2.16 23.98 15.35
N PHE A 514 2.90 23.14 14.64
CA PHE A 514 2.76 21.69 14.76
C PHE A 514 3.11 21.17 16.16
N THR A 515 4.09 21.75 16.84
CA THR A 515 4.40 21.41 18.24
C THR A 515 3.24 21.74 19.16
N ILE A 516 2.63 22.92 19.03
CA ILE A 516 1.43 23.29 19.80
C ILE A 516 0.28 22.32 19.48
N GLY A 517 0.10 21.97 18.21
CA GLY A 517 -0.93 21.03 17.78
C GLY A 517 -0.73 19.62 18.33
N ALA A 518 0.51 19.15 18.42
CA ALA A 518 0.85 17.85 19.02
C ALA A 518 0.60 17.82 20.54
N LEU A 519 0.76 18.96 21.22
CA LEU A 519 0.46 19.11 22.65
C LEU A 519 -1.03 19.36 22.96
N ALA A 520 -1.93 19.27 21.98
CA ALA A 520 -3.35 19.59 22.15
C ALA A 520 -4.06 18.70 23.19
N GLU A 521 -3.74 17.41 23.24
CA GLU A 521 -4.30 16.51 24.26
C GLU A 521 -3.83 16.90 25.67
N TRP A 522 -2.54 17.19 25.82
CA TRP A 522 -1.98 17.66 27.10
C TRP A 522 -2.56 19.01 27.55
N LEU A 523 -2.87 19.91 26.61
CA LEU A 523 -3.51 21.20 26.88
C LEU A 523 -4.95 21.04 27.41
N ALA A 524 -5.66 19.98 27.02
CA ALA A 524 -6.99 19.69 27.55
C ALA A 524 -6.93 19.38 29.06
N ASP A 525 -5.88 18.71 29.53
CA ASP A 525 -5.66 18.45 30.97
C ASP A 525 -5.12 19.68 31.73
N HIS A 526 -4.54 20.66 31.02
CA HIS A 526 -3.93 21.85 31.62
C HIS A 526 -4.44 23.18 30.99
N PRO A 527 -5.73 23.53 31.16
CA PRO A 527 -6.35 24.66 30.46
C PRO A 527 -5.69 26.03 30.72
N VAL A 528 -5.00 26.21 31.85
CA VAL A 528 -4.30 27.46 32.21
C VAL A 528 -3.30 27.86 31.13
N MET A 529 -2.67 26.88 30.48
CA MET A 529 -1.63 27.10 29.47
C MET A 529 -2.20 27.55 28.11
N LEU A 530 -3.51 27.38 27.86
CA LEU A 530 -4.16 27.83 26.61
C LEU A 530 -3.96 29.32 26.36
N SER A 531 -3.97 30.12 27.43
CA SER A 531 -3.75 31.57 27.38
C SER A 531 -2.39 31.96 26.77
N SER A 532 -1.39 31.08 26.82
CA SER A 532 -0.04 31.32 26.33
C SER A 532 0.15 30.92 24.86
N VAL A 533 -0.58 29.91 24.38
CA VAL A 533 -0.42 29.35 23.03
C VAL A 533 -1.48 29.86 22.04
N LEU A 534 -2.73 30.05 22.48
CA LEU A 534 -3.83 30.41 21.59
C LEU A 534 -3.62 31.75 20.85
N PRO A 535 -3.07 32.82 21.49
CA PRO A 535 -2.76 34.06 20.75
C PRO A 535 -1.79 33.86 19.59
N LEU A 536 -0.79 32.99 19.74
CA LEU A 536 0.18 32.68 18.68
C LEU A 536 -0.50 31.99 17.49
N VAL A 537 -1.38 31.02 17.78
CA VAL A 537 -2.13 30.30 16.74
C VAL A 537 -3.07 31.23 15.98
N LEU A 538 -3.80 32.09 16.68
CA LEU A 538 -4.72 33.07 16.07
C LEU A 538 -3.97 34.12 15.24
N GLN A 539 -2.79 34.56 15.67
CA GLN A 539 -1.94 35.45 14.87
C GLN A 539 -1.44 34.77 13.60
N ALA A 540 -1.00 33.51 13.70
CA ALA A 540 -0.52 32.75 12.55
C ALA A 540 -1.63 32.45 11.52
N LEU A 541 -2.89 32.37 11.95
CA LEU A 541 -4.06 32.18 11.08
C LEU A 541 -4.22 33.30 10.03
N GLY A 542 -3.73 34.51 10.34
CA GLY A 542 -3.72 35.64 9.42
C GLY A 542 -2.64 35.57 8.33
N ASN A 543 -1.71 34.61 8.40
CA ASN A 543 -0.62 34.47 7.43
C ASN A 543 -0.94 33.36 6.40
N PRO A 544 -1.01 33.68 5.09
CA PRO A 544 -1.31 32.68 4.06
C PRO A 544 -0.25 31.57 3.95
N ASP A 545 1.02 31.87 4.27
CA ASP A 545 2.11 30.90 4.17
C ASP A 545 2.01 29.82 5.26
N LEU A 546 1.40 30.14 6.41
CA LEU A 546 1.19 29.25 7.56
C LEU A 546 -0.22 28.63 7.58
N SER A 547 -0.93 28.67 6.46
CA SER A 547 -2.34 28.25 6.35
C SER A 547 -2.58 26.80 6.79
N VAL A 548 -1.70 25.87 6.40
CA VAL A 548 -1.86 24.44 6.72
C VAL A 548 -1.61 24.17 8.21
N SER A 549 -0.51 24.69 8.74
CA SER A 549 -0.06 24.44 10.10
C SER A 549 -0.95 25.13 11.13
N SER A 550 -1.31 26.40 10.92
CA SER A 550 -2.19 27.16 11.82
C SER A 550 -3.60 26.57 11.92
N VAL A 551 -4.23 26.27 10.77
CA VAL A 551 -5.60 25.73 10.74
C VAL A 551 -5.67 24.32 11.32
N SER A 552 -4.69 23.45 11.00
CA SER A 552 -4.66 22.10 11.57
C SER A 552 -4.45 22.12 13.08
N THR A 553 -3.59 23.01 13.59
CA THR A 553 -3.36 23.24 15.02
C THR A 553 -4.60 23.76 15.72
N LEU A 554 -5.26 24.78 15.15
CA LEU A 554 -6.53 25.31 15.69
C LEU A 554 -7.60 24.21 15.74
N LYS A 555 -7.70 23.38 14.70
CA LYS A 555 -8.62 22.25 14.69
C LYS A 555 -8.32 21.24 15.80
N LYS A 556 -7.06 20.88 16.03
CA LYS A 556 -6.67 19.96 17.13
C LYS A 556 -7.03 20.56 18.49
N ILE A 557 -6.67 21.82 18.74
CA ILE A 557 -7.01 22.53 20.00
C ILE A 557 -8.53 22.58 20.20
N CYS A 558 -9.30 22.96 19.18
CA CYS A 558 -10.76 23.00 19.28
C CYS A 558 -11.39 21.63 19.55
N ARG A 559 -10.79 20.55 19.03
CA ARG A 559 -11.27 19.17 19.25
C ARG A 559 -11.02 18.70 20.67
N GLU A 560 -9.78 18.85 21.17
CA GLU A 560 -9.38 18.33 22.48
C GLU A 560 -9.86 19.23 23.64
N CYS A 561 -9.71 20.56 23.50
CA CYS A 561 -9.99 21.52 24.57
C CYS A 561 -11.42 22.10 24.52
N LYS A 562 -12.37 21.43 23.86
CA LYS A 562 -13.73 21.95 23.58
C LYS A 562 -14.43 22.57 24.80
N TYR A 563 -14.29 21.97 25.99
CA TYR A 563 -14.97 22.42 27.21
C TYR A 563 -14.34 23.65 27.89
N ASP A 564 -13.05 23.90 27.66
CA ASP A 564 -12.31 25.00 28.30
C ASP A 564 -12.12 26.22 27.37
N LEU A 565 -12.46 26.07 26.09
CA LEU A 565 -12.44 27.15 25.10
C LEU A 565 -13.62 28.16 25.11
N PRO A 566 -14.77 27.97 25.80
CA PRO A 566 -15.85 28.96 25.79
C PRO A 566 -15.43 30.41 26.08
N PRO A 567 -14.51 30.71 27.02
CA PRO A 567 -14.04 32.08 27.26
C PRO A 567 -13.36 32.74 26.05
N TYR A 568 -12.81 31.94 25.14
CA TYR A 568 -12.10 32.38 23.95
C TYR A 568 -12.95 32.31 22.68
N ALA A 569 -14.15 31.74 22.74
CA ALA A 569 -14.96 31.41 21.58
C ALA A 569 -15.26 32.62 20.70
N THR A 570 -15.66 33.75 21.29
CA THR A 570 -15.94 34.99 20.56
C THR A 570 -14.73 35.49 19.78
N ASN A 571 -13.53 35.39 20.35
CA ASN A 571 -12.29 35.81 19.69
C ASN A 571 -11.93 34.85 18.54
N ILE A 572 -12.02 33.54 18.76
CA ILE A 572 -11.73 32.53 17.74
C ILE A 572 -12.68 32.68 16.54
N VAL A 573 -13.98 32.85 16.80
CA VAL A 573 -15.00 33.07 15.75
C VAL A 573 -14.72 34.35 14.98
N ALA A 574 -14.41 35.46 15.65
CA ALA A 574 -14.13 36.73 15.00
C ALA A 574 -12.91 36.67 14.07
N VAL A 575 -11.78 36.11 14.54
CA VAL A 575 -10.57 35.96 13.71
C VAL A 575 -10.83 35.01 12.55
N SER A 576 -11.53 33.90 12.78
CA SER A 576 -11.87 32.93 11.74
C SER A 576 -12.75 33.55 10.64
N GLN A 577 -13.74 34.36 11.02
CA GLN A 577 -14.57 35.10 10.07
C GLN A 577 -13.77 36.08 9.23
N GLU A 578 -12.89 36.87 9.86
CA GLU A 578 -12.05 37.84 9.16
C GLU A 578 -11.15 37.16 8.11
N VAL A 579 -10.52 36.05 8.50
CA VAL A 579 -9.64 35.25 7.65
C VAL A 579 -10.40 34.63 6.46
N LEU A 580 -11.61 34.13 6.70
CA LEU A 580 -12.48 33.57 5.67
C LEU A 580 -12.97 34.65 4.67
N ILE A 581 -13.37 35.83 5.17
CA ILE A 581 -13.80 36.95 4.33
C ILE A 581 -12.64 37.45 3.44
N LYS A 582 -11.42 37.51 3.99
CA LYS A 582 -10.22 37.91 3.25
C LYS A 582 -9.70 36.85 2.27
N GLN A 583 -10.28 35.65 2.25
CA GLN A 583 -9.87 34.53 1.40
C GLN A 583 -8.37 34.18 1.54
N ILE A 584 -7.85 34.21 2.77
CA ILE A 584 -6.43 33.93 3.06
C ILE A 584 -6.10 32.45 2.78
N HIS A 585 -7.05 31.56 3.07
CA HIS A 585 -6.86 30.11 3.00
C HIS A 585 -7.45 29.49 1.73
N LYS A 586 -6.87 28.37 1.28
CA LYS A 586 -7.43 27.57 0.19
C LYS A 586 -8.63 26.77 0.67
N THR A 587 -9.42 26.27 -0.27
CA THR A 587 -10.67 25.54 -0.01
C THR A 587 -10.53 24.43 1.05
N SER A 588 -9.49 23.60 0.99
CA SER A 588 -9.28 22.50 1.96
C SER A 588 -9.12 23.01 3.39
N GLN A 589 -8.30 24.04 3.59
CA GLN A 589 -8.08 24.65 4.90
C GLN A 589 -9.34 25.36 5.41
N CYS A 590 -10.12 26.02 4.53
CA CYS A 590 -11.42 26.54 4.94
C CYS A 590 -12.35 25.43 5.48
N MET A 591 -12.34 24.23 4.86
CA MET A 591 -13.11 23.09 5.38
C MET A 591 -12.65 22.67 6.78
N TRP A 592 -11.33 22.63 7.04
CA TRP A 592 -10.78 22.31 8.35
C TRP A 592 -11.08 23.38 9.40
N LEU A 593 -11.09 24.65 8.99
CA LEU A 593 -11.45 25.76 9.87
C LEU A 593 -12.94 25.69 10.26
N MET A 594 -13.84 25.33 9.33
CA MET A 594 -15.25 25.07 9.67
C MET A 594 -15.40 23.87 10.64
N GLN A 595 -14.56 22.84 10.52
CA GLN A 595 -14.52 21.73 11.48
C GLN A 595 -14.03 22.19 12.87
N ALA A 596 -13.02 23.05 12.92
CA ALA A 596 -12.54 23.63 14.17
C ALA A 596 -13.64 24.45 14.87
N LEU A 597 -14.39 25.25 14.10
CA LEU A 597 -15.52 26.02 14.61
C LEU A 597 -16.67 25.12 15.07
N GLY A 598 -16.96 24.02 14.38
CA GLY A 598 -18.01 23.09 14.82
C GLY A 598 -17.69 22.47 16.18
N PHE A 599 -16.44 22.05 16.43
CA PHE A 599 -16.03 21.58 17.75
C PHE A 599 -16.13 22.68 18.82
N LEU A 600 -15.66 23.89 18.53
CA LEU A 600 -15.74 25.03 19.46
C LEU A 600 -17.20 25.34 19.85
N LEU A 601 -18.09 25.41 18.87
CA LEU A 601 -19.49 25.75 19.08
C LEU A 601 -20.25 24.64 19.82
N SER A 602 -19.86 23.37 19.66
CA SER A 602 -20.52 22.24 20.33
C SER A 602 -20.53 22.30 21.86
N ALA A 603 -19.59 23.05 22.46
CA ALA A 603 -19.47 23.21 23.90
C ALA A 603 -20.18 24.46 24.46
N LEU A 604 -20.74 25.32 23.60
CA LEU A 604 -21.42 26.55 24.02
C LEU A 604 -22.88 26.30 24.40
N PRO A 605 -23.51 27.22 25.17
CA PRO A 605 -24.95 27.22 25.37
C PRO A 605 -25.72 27.41 24.05
N VAL A 606 -26.89 26.79 23.93
CA VAL A 606 -27.72 26.77 22.70
C VAL A 606 -27.99 28.17 22.13
N GLU A 607 -28.20 29.17 22.97
CA GLU A 607 -28.45 30.55 22.55
C GLU A 607 -27.22 31.18 21.86
N GLU A 608 -26.03 30.93 22.41
CA GLU A 608 -24.76 31.40 21.84
C GLU A 608 -24.41 30.64 20.56
N ILE A 609 -24.71 29.33 20.51
CA ILE A 609 -24.57 28.54 19.28
C ILE A 609 -25.39 29.19 18.16
N LEU A 610 -26.68 29.44 18.38
CA LEU A 610 -27.55 30.04 17.36
C LEU A 610 -27.05 31.42 16.91
N SER A 611 -26.61 32.26 17.84
CA SER A 611 -26.09 33.59 17.51
C SER A 611 -24.82 33.53 16.64
N ASN A 612 -23.83 32.73 17.08
CA ASN A 612 -22.57 32.58 16.36
C ASN A 612 -22.76 31.89 15.00
N LEU A 613 -23.63 30.87 14.96
CA LEU A 613 -23.90 30.13 13.74
C LEU A 613 -24.64 30.99 12.71
N HIS A 614 -25.58 31.84 13.15
CA HIS A 614 -26.21 32.82 12.28
C HIS A 614 -25.20 33.83 11.74
N SER A 615 -24.29 34.34 12.58
CA SER A 615 -23.22 35.25 12.15
C SER A 615 -22.28 34.61 11.12
N LEU A 616 -21.91 33.34 11.32
CA LEU A 616 -21.02 32.59 10.43
C LEU A 616 -21.66 32.24 9.08
N ILE A 617 -22.90 31.75 9.09
CA ILE A 617 -23.51 31.14 7.90
C ILE A 617 -24.25 32.16 7.01
N THR A 618 -24.85 33.20 7.59
CA THR A 618 -25.64 34.20 6.85
C THR A 618 -24.95 34.80 5.60
N PRO A 619 -23.68 35.24 5.65
CA PRO A 619 -23.03 35.78 4.44
C PRO A 619 -22.93 34.75 3.31
N TYR A 620 -22.74 33.47 3.65
CA TYR A 620 -22.67 32.38 2.68
C TYR A 620 -24.04 31.96 2.15
N ILE A 621 -25.10 32.01 2.97
CA ILE A 621 -26.48 31.82 2.49
C ILE A 621 -26.83 32.90 1.46
N GLN A 622 -26.57 34.17 1.77
CA GLN A 622 -26.85 35.28 0.84
C GLN A 622 -26.04 35.17 -0.46
N GLN A 623 -24.81 34.67 -0.39
CA GLN A 623 -24.01 34.38 -1.58
C GLN A 623 -24.58 33.21 -2.37
N LEU A 624 -25.02 32.14 -1.70
CA LEU A 624 -25.64 30.98 -2.32
C LEU A 624 -26.99 31.33 -2.98
N GLU A 625 -27.80 32.20 -2.38
CA GLU A 625 -29.02 32.74 -2.98
C GLU A 625 -28.74 33.45 -4.30
N LYS A 626 -27.75 34.35 -4.33
CA LYS A 626 -27.33 35.03 -5.57
C LYS A 626 -26.86 34.04 -6.64
N LEU A 627 -26.04 33.07 -6.25
CA LEU A 627 -25.55 32.03 -7.16
C LEU A 627 -26.66 31.09 -7.64
N ALA A 628 -27.67 30.85 -6.81
CA ALA A 628 -28.83 30.05 -7.14
C ALA A 628 -29.75 30.75 -8.15
N ASP A 629 -29.80 32.08 -8.18
CA ASP A 629 -30.57 32.86 -9.16
C ASP A 629 -29.88 32.97 -10.53
N GLU A 630 -28.55 32.94 -10.56
CA GLU A 630 -27.77 33.01 -11.78
C GLU A 630 -27.94 31.79 -12.70
N THR A 631 -27.47 31.93 -13.95
CA THR A 631 -27.46 30.82 -14.92
C THR A 631 -26.31 29.85 -14.63
N PRO A 632 -26.49 28.54 -14.89
CA PRO A 632 -25.44 27.55 -14.64
C PRO A 632 -24.16 27.85 -15.42
N ASN A 633 -23.06 28.08 -14.71
CA ASN A 633 -21.75 28.32 -15.30
C ASN A 633 -20.66 27.62 -14.44
N PRO A 634 -19.49 27.26 -15.02
CA PRO A 634 -18.47 26.49 -14.31
C PRO A 634 -17.87 27.22 -13.09
N SER A 635 -17.83 28.55 -13.10
CA SER A 635 -17.34 29.35 -11.95
C SER A 635 -18.32 29.32 -10.77
N ASN A 636 -19.61 29.42 -11.06
CA ASN A 636 -20.71 29.33 -10.11
C ASN A 636 -20.77 27.93 -9.52
N LYS A 637 -20.52 26.89 -10.32
CA LYS A 637 -20.38 25.52 -9.84
C LYS A 637 -19.34 25.41 -8.71
N LEU A 638 -18.13 25.93 -8.92
CA LEU A 638 -17.06 25.88 -7.92
C LEU A 638 -17.44 26.66 -6.65
N ALA A 639 -18.07 27.83 -6.80
CA ALA A 639 -18.53 28.63 -5.67
C ALA A 639 -19.64 27.93 -4.87
N ILE A 640 -20.62 27.31 -5.54
CA ILE A 640 -21.70 26.53 -4.92
C ILE A 640 -21.11 25.35 -4.16
N ILE A 641 -20.25 24.54 -4.80
CA ILE A 641 -19.59 23.39 -4.16
C ILE A 641 -18.77 23.83 -2.95
N HIS A 642 -18.07 24.96 -3.04
CA HIS A 642 -17.33 25.51 -1.91
C HIS A 642 -18.24 25.83 -0.73
N ILE A 643 -19.33 26.57 -0.93
CA ILE A 643 -20.27 26.95 0.15
C ILE A 643 -20.94 25.71 0.75
N LEU A 644 -21.42 24.78 -0.08
CA LEU A 644 -22.01 23.52 0.38
C LEU A 644 -20.99 22.70 1.18
N GLY A 645 -19.74 22.69 0.74
CA GLY A 645 -18.61 22.10 1.44
C GLY A 645 -18.41 22.69 2.84
N LEU A 646 -18.43 24.03 2.98
CA LEU A 646 -18.26 24.71 4.27
C LEU A 646 -19.37 24.30 5.26
N LEU A 647 -20.63 24.32 4.80
CA LEU A 647 -21.78 23.90 5.60
C LEU A 647 -21.66 22.44 6.05
N SER A 648 -21.33 21.55 5.10
CA SER A 648 -21.18 20.12 5.41
C SER A 648 -20.13 19.89 6.49
N ASN A 649 -18.99 20.57 6.41
CA ASN A 649 -17.86 20.39 7.32
C ASN A 649 -18.11 20.99 8.71
N LEU A 650 -18.86 22.09 8.79
CA LEU A 650 -19.36 22.62 10.06
C LEU A 650 -20.28 21.60 10.74
N PHE A 651 -21.28 21.09 10.03
CA PHE A 651 -22.23 20.12 10.58
C PHE A 651 -21.62 18.76 10.89
N THR A 652 -20.46 18.42 10.32
CA THR A 652 -19.74 17.17 10.66
C THR A 652 -19.24 17.17 12.11
N THR A 653 -18.98 18.34 12.68
CA THR A 653 -18.28 18.48 13.98
C THR A 653 -19.11 19.15 15.06
N LEU A 654 -20.21 19.80 14.67
CA LEU A 654 -21.15 20.45 15.58
C LEU A 654 -22.14 19.43 16.17
N ASP A 655 -21.68 18.66 17.15
CA ASP A 655 -22.49 17.68 17.88
C ASP A 655 -22.83 18.18 19.29
N ILE A 656 -24.10 18.54 19.50
CA ILE A 656 -24.59 19.06 20.79
C ILE A 656 -24.99 17.91 21.74
N THR A 657 -25.20 16.70 21.21
CA THR A 657 -25.73 15.55 21.96
C THR A 657 -24.70 14.92 22.91
N LYS A 658 -23.41 15.03 22.58
CA LYS A 658 -22.29 14.51 23.41
C LYS A 658 -22.04 15.28 24.72
N GLN A 659 -22.83 16.30 25.04
CA GLN A 659 -22.75 16.95 26.36
C GLN A 659 -23.16 15.99 27.50
N ASP A 660 -23.95 14.94 27.21
CA ASP A 660 -24.51 14.06 28.26
C ASP A 660 -23.70 12.79 28.58
N ASP A 661 -22.90 12.24 27.65
CA ASP A 661 -22.33 10.89 27.81
C ASP A 661 -20.89 10.81 28.39
N GLU A 662 -20.07 11.87 28.33
CA GLU A 662 -18.66 11.85 28.78
C GLU A 662 -18.43 12.44 30.19
N SER A 663 -19.47 12.73 30.95
CA SER A 663 -19.36 13.12 32.38
C SER A 663 -19.28 11.89 33.32
N GLY A 664 -18.53 10.86 32.90
CA GLY A 664 -18.46 9.56 33.57
C GLY A 664 -17.59 9.48 34.83
N ASP A 665 -16.84 10.54 35.21
CA ASP A 665 -15.87 10.42 36.32
C ASP A 665 -15.84 11.58 37.33
N ARG A 666 -16.94 12.35 37.47
CA ARG A 666 -17.09 13.31 38.58
C ARG A 666 -18.44 13.17 39.29
N GLN A 667 -18.48 12.27 40.28
CA GLN A 667 -19.49 12.09 41.33
C GLN A 667 -20.93 11.72 40.88
N PRO A 668 -21.68 10.95 41.70
CA PRO A 668 -22.99 10.43 41.31
C PRO A 668 -24.04 11.54 41.18
N PRO A 669 -25.01 11.39 40.25
CA PRO A 669 -25.92 12.47 39.87
C PRO A 669 -26.96 12.71 40.96
N VAL A 670 -26.97 13.94 41.51
CA VAL A 670 -28.17 14.48 42.14
C VAL A 670 -29.18 14.70 41.02
N LYS A 671 -30.33 14.05 41.12
CA LYS A 671 -31.47 14.18 40.19
C LYS A 671 -31.92 15.64 40.09
N SER A 672 -31.32 16.40 39.18
CA SER A 672 -31.90 17.61 38.63
C SER A 672 -32.64 17.24 37.35
N THR A 673 -33.92 17.62 37.32
CA THR A 673 -34.85 17.63 36.17
C THR A 673 -34.18 17.92 34.81
N PRO A 674 -34.67 17.34 33.70
CA PRO A 674 -34.15 17.64 32.37
C PRO A 674 -34.28 19.15 32.08
N PRO A 675 -33.20 19.87 31.72
CA PRO A 675 -33.33 21.23 31.21
C PRO A 675 -34.03 21.21 29.84
N PRO A 676 -34.66 22.33 29.43
CA PRO A 676 -35.75 22.32 28.46
C PRO A 676 -35.32 22.03 27.03
N THR A 677 -36.21 21.31 26.34
CA THR A 677 -36.27 21.05 24.90
C THR A 677 -36.26 22.34 24.08
N GLY A 678 -35.07 22.85 23.74
CA GLY A 678 -34.89 23.75 22.60
C GLY A 678 -34.75 22.93 21.32
N PRO A 679 -35.23 23.43 20.16
CA PRO A 679 -34.96 22.77 18.88
C PRO A 679 -33.45 22.76 18.62
N ASN A 680 -32.92 21.64 18.13
CA ASN A 680 -31.51 21.52 17.80
C ASN A 680 -31.11 22.61 16.76
N PRO A 681 -30.13 23.49 17.06
CA PRO A 681 -29.70 24.58 16.20
C PRO A 681 -29.41 24.18 14.75
N VAL A 682 -28.82 22.99 14.56
CA VAL A 682 -28.49 22.48 13.23
C VAL A 682 -29.74 22.18 12.44
N VAL A 683 -30.77 21.59 13.08
CA VAL A 683 -32.06 21.31 12.43
C VAL A 683 -32.75 22.59 11.99
N VAL A 684 -32.74 23.64 12.83
CA VAL A 684 -33.32 24.95 12.49
C VAL A 684 -32.65 25.54 11.25
N VAL A 685 -31.32 25.46 11.18
CA VAL A 685 -30.56 25.97 10.03
C VAL A 685 -30.77 25.12 8.79
N LEU A 686 -30.80 23.80 8.92
CA LEU A 686 -31.13 22.91 7.81
C LEU A 686 -32.52 23.20 7.25
N GLN A 687 -33.53 23.45 8.09
CA GLN A 687 -34.87 23.84 7.66
C GLN A 687 -34.88 25.16 6.89
N GLN A 688 -34.10 26.16 7.34
CA GLN A 688 -33.99 27.45 6.66
C GLN A 688 -33.28 27.34 5.30
N VAL A 689 -32.22 26.52 5.24
CA VAL A 689 -31.40 26.35 4.03
C VAL A 689 -32.03 25.34 3.04
N PHE A 690 -32.99 24.51 3.49
CA PHE A 690 -33.58 23.45 2.67
C PHE A 690 -34.23 23.98 1.37
N ALA A 691 -35.01 25.05 1.46
CA ALA A 691 -35.66 25.65 0.29
C ALA A 691 -34.63 26.12 -0.75
N LEU A 692 -33.53 26.71 -0.29
CA LEU A 692 -32.43 27.14 -1.14
C LEU A 692 -31.72 25.95 -1.80
N ILE A 693 -31.49 24.87 -1.06
CA ILE A 693 -30.93 23.62 -1.61
C ILE A 693 -31.83 23.06 -2.71
N GLN A 694 -33.16 23.08 -2.53
CA GLN A 694 -34.10 22.65 -3.58
C GLN A 694 -34.00 23.53 -4.83
N THR A 695 -33.87 24.86 -4.67
CA THR A 695 -33.65 25.77 -5.80
C THR A 695 -32.35 25.44 -6.53
N VAL A 696 -31.26 25.17 -5.81
CA VAL A 696 -29.97 24.76 -6.41
C VAL A 696 -30.13 23.44 -7.18
N LEU A 697 -30.74 22.42 -6.57
CA LEU A 697 -30.96 21.13 -7.20
C LEU A 697 -31.82 21.24 -8.47
N SER A 698 -32.83 22.11 -8.50
CA SER A 698 -33.69 22.29 -9.68
C SER A 698 -32.92 22.73 -10.93
N LYS A 699 -31.81 23.46 -10.76
CA LYS A 699 -30.95 23.93 -11.85
C LYS A 699 -29.76 23.00 -12.13
N TRP A 700 -29.27 22.32 -11.09
CA TRP A 700 -28.00 21.56 -11.12
C TRP A 700 -28.18 20.04 -11.02
N LEU A 701 -29.39 19.51 -11.18
CA LEU A 701 -29.67 18.07 -11.07
C LEU A 701 -28.80 17.20 -11.98
N ASN A 702 -28.43 17.73 -13.16
CA ASN A 702 -27.60 17.06 -14.16
C ASN A 702 -26.11 17.00 -13.80
N ASP A 703 -25.66 17.74 -12.80
CA ASP A 703 -24.25 17.79 -12.40
C ASP A 703 -23.99 16.89 -11.19
N SER A 704 -23.23 15.82 -11.40
CA SER A 704 -22.94 14.84 -10.34
C SER A 704 -22.20 15.44 -9.15
N GLN A 705 -21.31 16.42 -9.35
CA GLN A 705 -20.51 16.98 -8.26
C GLN A 705 -21.33 17.88 -7.34
N VAL A 706 -22.30 18.63 -7.91
CA VAL A 706 -23.19 19.47 -7.10
C VAL A 706 -24.16 18.59 -6.32
N VAL A 707 -24.71 17.56 -6.96
CA VAL A 707 -25.60 16.60 -6.29
C VAL A 707 -24.88 15.88 -5.15
N GLU A 708 -23.65 15.42 -5.38
CA GLU A 708 -22.83 14.79 -4.34
C GLU A 708 -22.53 15.74 -3.17
N ALA A 709 -22.22 17.03 -3.45
CA ALA A 709 -22.02 18.03 -2.40
C ALA A 709 -23.27 18.27 -1.56
N VAL A 710 -24.46 18.26 -2.18
CA VAL A 710 -25.74 18.35 -1.46
C VAL A 710 -25.98 17.10 -0.61
N CYS A 711 -25.80 15.91 -1.18
CA CYS A 711 -25.90 14.65 -0.44
C CYS A 711 -24.93 14.63 0.75
N ALA A 712 -23.71 15.12 0.59
CA ALA A 712 -22.70 15.17 1.65
C ALA A 712 -23.11 16.06 2.84
N ILE A 713 -23.84 17.16 2.62
CA ILE A 713 -24.38 17.98 3.71
C ILE A 713 -25.30 17.13 4.60
N PHE A 714 -26.27 16.46 3.97
CA PHE A 714 -27.25 15.65 4.71
C PHE A 714 -26.60 14.41 5.30
N GLU A 715 -25.68 13.76 4.59
CA GLU A 715 -24.92 12.62 5.10
C GLU A 715 -24.19 12.95 6.40
N LYS A 716 -23.43 14.05 6.39
CA LYS A 716 -22.68 14.50 7.56
C LYS A 716 -23.64 14.94 8.67
N SER A 717 -24.71 15.65 8.34
CA SER A 717 -25.71 16.10 9.33
C SER A 717 -26.44 14.92 9.99
N VAL A 718 -26.81 13.90 9.23
CA VAL A 718 -27.47 12.67 9.72
C VAL A 718 -26.53 11.89 10.64
N LYS A 719 -25.24 11.79 10.30
CA LYS A 719 -24.22 11.15 11.15
C LYS A 719 -23.99 11.89 12.47
N THR A 720 -24.05 13.22 12.46
CA THR A 720 -23.84 14.04 13.65
C THR A 720 -25.06 14.07 14.56
N LEU A 721 -26.26 14.26 13.99
CA LEU A 721 -27.48 14.47 14.78
C LEU A 721 -28.19 13.16 15.15
N LEU A 722 -27.95 12.07 14.42
CA LEU A 722 -28.59 10.78 14.62
C LEU A 722 -30.13 10.91 14.72
N HIS A 723 -30.70 10.64 15.89
CA HIS A 723 -32.15 10.68 16.14
C HIS A 723 -32.73 12.10 16.11
N ASP A 724 -31.94 13.13 16.43
CA ASP A 724 -32.38 14.53 16.39
C ASP A 724 -32.69 15.02 14.96
N PHE A 725 -32.23 14.28 13.93
CA PHE A 725 -32.55 14.57 12.54
C PHE A 725 -34.00 14.19 12.15
N ALA A 726 -34.76 13.52 13.03
CA ALA A 726 -36.13 13.06 12.77
C ALA A 726 -37.05 14.08 12.07
N PRO A 727 -37.08 15.39 12.42
CA PRO A 727 -37.95 16.38 11.77
C PRO A 727 -37.70 16.58 10.27
N MET A 728 -36.49 16.26 9.78
CA MET A 728 -36.09 16.44 8.38
C MET A 728 -36.28 15.19 7.52
N VAL A 729 -36.62 14.03 8.12
CA VAL A 729 -36.67 12.73 7.43
C VAL A 729 -37.66 12.72 6.27
N SER A 730 -38.86 13.30 6.45
CA SER A 730 -39.88 13.33 5.39
C SER A 730 -39.42 14.16 4.19
N GLN A 731 -38.93 15.38 4.44
CA GLN A 731 -38.48 16.29 3.40
C GLN A 731 -37.28 15.72 2.63
N LEU A 732 -36.32 15.13 3.35
CA LEU A 732 -35.16 14.49 2.75
C LEU A 732 -35.55 13.27 1.91
N SER A 733 -36.48 12.45 2.38
CA SER A 733 -36.91 11.24 1.66
C SER A 733 -37.59 11.59 0.32
N GLU A 734 -38.44 12.62 0.32
CA GLU A 734 -39.08 13.11 -0.91
C GLU A 734 -38.05 13.67 -1.91
N MET A 735 -37.10 14.48 -1.42
CA MET A 735 -36.03 15.06 -2.24
C MET A 735 -35.15 13.96 -2.85
N LEU A 736 -34.69 12.99 -2.05
CA LEU A 736 -33.88 11.88 -2.54
C LEU A 736 -34.62 11.01 -3.55
N GLY A 737 -35.92 10.77 -3.33
CA GLY A 737 -36.75 10.03 -4.29
C GLY A 737 -36.83 10.72 -5.65
N GLN A 738 -37.04 12.04 -5.66
CA GLN A 738 -37.07 12.85 -6.90
C GLN A 738 -35.72 12.88 -7.61
N MET A 739 -34.64 13.06 -6.83
CA MET A 739 -33.27 13.08 -7.35
C MET A 739 -32.91 11.75 -8.01
N TYR A 740 -33.11 10.65 -7.28
CA TYR A 740 -32.73 9.31 -7.76
C TYR A 740 -33.56 8.85 -8.95
N SER A 741 -34.85 9.24 -9.01
CA SER A 741 -35.73 8.93 -10.15
C SER A 741 -35.31 9.67 -11.42
N THR A 742 -34.67 10.83 -11.29
CA THR A 742 -34.23 11.62 -12.45
C THR A 742 -32.83 11.21 -12.87
N ILE A 743 -31.88 11.22 -11.92
CA ILE A 743 -30.48 10.85 -12.14
C ILE A 743 -30.02 9.94 -10.99
N PRO A 744 -29.94 8.63 -11.22
CA PRO A 744 -29.47 7.65 -10.25
C PRO A 744 -28.00 7.88 -9.90
N GLN A 745 -27.70 7.99 -8.61
CA GLN A 745 -26.33 8.16 -8.10
C GLN A 745 -26.10 7.33 -6.83
N ALA A 746 -24.87 6.87 -6.63
CA ALA A 746 -24.47 6.07 -5.47
C ALA A 746 -24.64 6.83 -4.14
N SER A 747 -24.37 8.14 -4.12
CA SER A 747 -24.49 8.99 -2.92
C SER A 747 -25.91 8.99 -2.30
N ALA A 748 -26.95 8.94 -3.13
CA ALA A 748 -28.34 8.86 -2.67
C ALA A 748 -28.66 7.49 -2.03
N LEU A 749 -28.09 6.40 -2.55
CA LEU A 749 -28.20 5.06 -1.96
C LEU A 749 -27.52 5.02 -0.58
N ASP A 750 -26.32 5.61 -0.48
CA ASP A 750 -25.57 5.68 0.77
C ASP A 750 -26.27 6.52 1.84
N LEU A 751 -26.88 7.64 1.45
CA LEU A 751 -27.67 8.44 2.38
C LEU A 751 -28.94 7.71 2.83
N THR A 752 -29.63 7.03 1.90
CA THR A 752 -30.78 6.16 2.22
C THR A 752 -30.36 5.07 3.21
N ARG A 753 -29.19 4.47 3.01
CA ARG A 753 -28.61 3.44 3.88
C ARG A 753 -28.38 3.97 5.30
N GLN A 754 -27.90 5.19 5.45
CA GLN A 754 -27.72 5.83 6.75
C GLN A 754 -29.05 6.12 7.44
N MET A 755 -30.05 6.61 6.69
CA MET A 755 -31.40 6.80 7.23
C MET A 755 -32.01 5.48 7.71
N VAL A 756 -31.84 4.39 6.95
CA VAL A 756 -32.27 3.04 7.38
C VAL A 756 -31.50 2.60 8.63
N HIS A 757 -30.19 2.88 8.73
CA HIS A 757 -29.39 2.48 9.88
C HIS A 757 -29.86 3.12 11.20
N ILE A 758 -30.17 4.42 11.16
CA ILE A 758 -30.48 5.23 12.36
C ILE A 758 -31.96 5.06 12.75
N PHE A 759 -32.87 5.19 11.80
CA PHE A 759 -34.32 5.27 12.08
C PHE A 759 -35.03 3.91 12.01
N ALA A 760 -34.31 2.79 11.83
CA ALA A 760 -34.94 1.46 11.74
C ALA A 760 -35.76 1.08 12.98
N SER A 761 -35.32 1.51 14.18
CA SER A 761 -36.00 1.24 15.45
C SER A 761 -37.19 2.17 15.71
N GLU A 762 -37.28 3.31 15.03
CA GLU A 762 -38.36 4.28 15.23
C GLU A 762 -39.57 3.95 14.36
N THR A 763 -40.76 3.83 14.95
CA THR A 763 -41.97 3.50 14.20
C THR A 763 -42.57 4.68 13.47
N ASP A 764 -42.41 5.88 14.02
CA ASP A 764 -43.18 7.06 13.61
C ASP A 764 -42.54 7.77 12.41
N HIS A 765 -41.21 7.77 12.34
CA HIS A 765 -40.42 8.47 11.31
C HIS A 765 -39.95 7.56 10.17
N PHE A 766 -40.16 6.25 10.28
CA PHE A 766 -39.72 5.27 9.28
C PHE A 766 -40.59 5.11 8.01
N PRO A 767 -41.92 5.40 8.00
CA PRO A 767 -42.73 5.21 6.79
C PRO A 767 -42.22 5.93 5.53
N PRO A 768 -41.74 7.20 5.60
CA PRO A 768 -41.11 7.87 4.44
C PRO A 768 -39.84 7.15 3.95
N ILE A 769 -39.04 6.60 4.86
CA ILE A 769 -37.81 5.86 4.55
C ILE A 769 -38.14 4.54 3.85
N LYS A 770 -39.19 3.85 4.30
CA LYS A 770 -39.69 2.65 3.62
C LYS A 770 -40.09 2.95 2.17
N ALA A 771 -40.84 4.03 1.94
CA ALA A 771 -41.24 4.44 0.59
C ALA A 771 -40.02 4.78 -0.28
N LEU A 772 -39.02 5.48 0.28
CA LEU A 772 -37.77 5.76 -0.42
C LEU A 772 -37.00 4.49 -0.78
N PHE A 773 -36.88 3.54 0.15
CA PHE A 773 -36.20 2.26 -0.08
C PHE A 773 -36.85 1.46 -1.22
N GLU A 774 -38.18 1.38 -1.26
CA GLU A 774 -38.93 0.71 -2.33
C GLU A 774 -38.72 1.40 -3.69
N LEU A 775 -38.83 2.73 -3.73
CA LEU A 775 -38.63 3.53 -4.93
C LEU A 775 -37.22 3.35 -5.50
N VAL A 776 -36.21 3.56 -4.65
CA VAL A 776 -34.80 3.48 -5.04
C VAL A 776 -34.47 2.07 -5.53
N THR A 777 -34.96 1.02 -4.84
CA THR A 777 -34.77 -0.37 -5.28
C THR A 777 -35.39 -0.64 -6.65
N SER A 778 -36.61 -0.18 -6.90
CA SER A 778 -37.27 -0.32 -8.21
C SER A 778 -36.47 0.34 -9.33
N VAL A 779 -35.99 1.57 -9.08
CA VAL A 779 -35.18 2.32 -10.06
C VAL A 779 -33.84 1.63 -10.32
N THR A 780 -33.13 1.19 -9.27
CA THR A 780 -31.85 0.49 -9.42
C THR A 780 -32.00 -0.81 -10.20
N LEU A 781 -33.05 -1.59 -9.94
CA LEU A 781 -33.31 -2.84 -10.67
C LEU A 781 -33.60 -2.58 -12.17
N SER A 782 -34.33 -1.51 -12.49
CA SER A 782 -34.57 -1.11 -13.89
C SER A 782 -33.27 -0.75 -14.62
N ILE A 783 -32.35 -0.04 -13.94
CA ILE A 783 -31.04 0.33 -14.53
C ILE A 783 -30.19 -0.92 -14.74
N PHE A 784 -30.17 -1.81 -13.75
CA PHE A 784 -29.39 -3.04 -13.82
C PHE A 784 -29.82 -3.95 -14.98
N GLN A 785 -31.11 -3.94 -15.35
CA GLN A 785 -31.61 -4.67 -16.52
C GLN A 785 -31.13 -4.09 -17.85
N GLN A 786 -30.86 -2.78 -17.94
CA GLN A 786 -30.38 -2.13 -19.15
C GLN A 786 -28.89 -2.40 -19.38
N GLY A 787 -28.10 -2.38 -18.31
CA GLY A 787 -26.66 -2.53 -18.37
C GLY A 787 -26.10 -2.93 -17.00
N PRO A 788 -25.99 -4.24 -16.69
CA PRO A 788 -25.61 -4.67 -15.35
C PRO A 788 -24.21 -4.18 -14.95
N ARG A 789 -23.29 -4.03 -15.92
CA ARG A 789 -21.89 -3.64 -15.68
C ARG A 789 -21.58 -2.17 -15.94
N ASP A 790 -22.56 -1.37 -16.34
CA ASP A 790 -22.32 0.03 -16.73
C ASP A 790 -22.16 0.95 -15.51
N HIS A 791 -22.72 0.56 -14.36
CA HIS A 791 -22.69 1.32 -13.11
C HIS A 791 -22.25 0.48 -11.89
N PRO A 792 -20.97 0.05 -11.79
CA PRO A 792 -20.49 -0.76 -10.66
C PRO A 792 -20.57 -0.07 -9.29
N ASP A 793 -20.49 1.26 -9.28
CA ASP A 793 -20.61 2.14 -8.11
C ASP A 793 -22.02 2.12 -7.51
N ILE A 794 -23.05 2.24 -8.36
CA ILE A 794 -24.45 2.14 -7.95
C ILE A 794 -24.74 0.74 -7.40
N VAL A 795 -24.21 -0.30 -8.05
CA VAL A 795 -24.38 -1.70 -7.59
C VAL A 795 -23.71 -1.92 -6.24
N ASP A 796 -22.53 -1.34 -6.00
CA ASP A 796 -21.85 -1.40 -4.71
C ASP A 796 -22.72 -0.81 -3.58
N SER A 797 -23.09 0.47 -3.69
CA SER A 797 -23.93 1.14 -2.69
C SER A 797 -25.31 0.49 -2.55
N PHE A 798 -25.87 -0.06 -3.64
CA PHE A 798 -27.12 -0.81 -3.60
C PHE A 798 -27.00 -2.10 -2.78
N MET A 799 -25.95 -2.90 -2.97
CA MET A 799 -25.73 -4.11 -2.18
C MET A 799 -25.49 -3.78 -0.70
N GLN A 800 -24.80 -2.68 -0.40
CA GLN A 800 -24.65 -2.20 0.98
C GLN A 800 -25.97 -1.75 1.60
N LEU A 801 -26.83 -1.06 0.84
CA LEU A 801 -28.17 -0.67 1.29
C LEU A 801 -29.02 -1.91 1.61
N GLN A 802 -29.02 -2.91 0.73
CA GLN A 802 -29.76 -4.16 0.94
C GLN A 802 -29.25 -4.94 2.15
N ALA A 803 -27.92 -5.05 2.31
CA ALA A 803 -27.31 -5.66 3.50
C ALA A 803 -27.71 -4.92 4.80
N GLN A 804 -27.72 -3.59 4.77
CA GLN A 804 -28.08 -2.76 5.92
C GLN A 804 -29.57 -2.89 6.28
N ALA A 805 -30.44 -2.99 5.28
CA ALA A 805 -31.87 -3.24 5.46
C ALA A 805 -32.11 -4.59 6.16
N LEU A 806 -31.48 -5.66 5.67
CA LEU A 806 -31.55 -6.99 6.29
C LEU A 806 -31.04 -6.97 7.74
N LYS A 807 -29.91 -6.30 8.00
CA LYS A 807 -29.31 -6.27 9.34
C LYS A 807 -30.13 -5.52 10.39
N ARG A 808 -30.80 -4.41 10.02
CA ARG A 808 -31.50 -3.52 10.97
C ARG A 808 -33.01 -3.69 10.98
N LYS A 809 -33.62 -3.88 9.80
CA LYS A 809 -35.07 -4.03 9.67
C LYS A 809 -35.42 -5.09 8.62
N PRO A 810 -35.23 -6.39 8.95
CA PRO A 810 -35.51 -7.49 8.04
C PRO A 810 -36.94 -7.44 7.45
N ASP A 811 -37.91 -6.91 8.20
CA ASP A 811 -39.31 -6.77 7.81
C ASP A 811 -39.54 -6.00 6.50
N LEU A 812 -38.57 -5.20 6.04
CA LEU A 812 -38.63 -4.55 4.73
C LEU A 812 -38.80 -5.55 3.58
N TYR A 813 -38.28 -6.77 3.74
CA TYR A 813 -38.38 -7.86 2.75
C TYR A 813 -39.74 -8.57 2.74
N LEU A 814 -40.65 -8.21 3.65
CA LEU A 814 -42.04 -8.68 3.63
C LEU A 814 -42.96 -7.77 2.80
N SER A 815 -42.46 -6.63 2.30
CA SER A 815 -43.27 -5.71 1.50
C SER A 815 -43.61 -6.30 0.14
N GLU A 816 -44.88 -6.24 -0.26
CA GLU A 816 -45.35 -6.75 -1.57
C GLU A 816 -44.75 -5.99 -2.76
N ASN A 817 -44.29 -4.75 -2.53
CA ASN A 817 -43.69 -3.90 -3.56
C ASN A 817 -42.23 -4.24 -3.87
N LEU A 818 -41.59 -5.13 -3.09
CA LEU A 818 -40.18 -5.50 -3.26
C LEU A 818 -40.04 -6.81 -4.05
N ASP A 819 -39.44 -6.75 -5.23
CA ASP A 819 -39.06 -7.97 -5.98
C ASP A 819 -37.78 -8.60 -5.41
N VAL A 820 -37.95 -9.41 -4.36
CA VAL A 820 -36.85 -10.13 -3.70
C VAL A 820 -36.08 -11.03 -4.67
N LYS A 821 -36.75 -11.57 -5.70
CA LYS A 821 -36.11 -12.45 -6.69
C LYS A 821 -35.18 -11.65 -7.60
N ALA A 822 -35.62 -10.49 -8.08
CA ALA A 822 -34.78 -9.60 -8.88
C ALA A 822 -33.55 -9.10 -8.09
N VAL A 823 -33.72 -8.76 -6.80
CA VAL A 823 -32.60 -8.37 -5.92
C VAL A 823 -31.60 -9.52 -5.77
N PHE A 824 -32.07 -10.74 -5.54
CA PHE A 824 -31.20 -11.93 -5.43
C PHE A 824 -30.44 -12.19 -6.73
N HIS A 825 -31.12 -12.11 -7.88
CA HIS A 825 -30.50 -12.30 -9.19
C HIS A 825 -29.43 -11.24 -9.49
N CYS A 826 -29.72 -9.98 -9.17
CA CYS A 826 -28.76 -8.88 -9.22
C CYS A 826 -27.51 -9.22 -8.40
N GLY A 827 -27.69 -9.66 -7.15
CA GLY A 827 -26.58 -10.10 -6.30
C GLY A 827 -25.74 -11.22 -6.92
N VAL A 828 -26.35 -12.26 -7.48
CA VAL A 828 -25.60 -13.38 -8.07
C VAL A 828 -24.76 -12.93 -9.27
N LEU A 829 -25.28 -12.02 -10.10
CA LEU A 829 -24.54 -11.47 -11.22
C LEU A 829 -23.39 -10.55 -10.77
N SER A 830 -23.61 -9.75 -9.73
CA SER A 830 -22.61 -8.83 -9.17
C SER A 830 -21.39 -9.55 -8.58
N LEU A 831 -21.51 -10.82 -8.17
CA LEU A 831 -20.35 -11.63 -7.75
C LEU A 831 -19.34 -11.89 -8.89
N LYS A 832 -19.77 -11.74 -10.15
CA LYS A 832 -18.93 -11.96 -11.34
C LYS A 832 -18.36 -10.66 -11.91
N PHE A 833 -18.41 -9.57 -11.16
CA PHE A 833 -17.91 -8.27 -11.62
C PHE A 833 -16.39 -8.20 -11.50
N PRO A 834 -15.70 -7.48 -12.39
CA PRO A 834 -14.26 -7.24 -12.28
C PRO A 834 -13.87 -6.46 -11.00
N GLU A 835 -14.74 -5.57 -10.53
CA GLU A 835 -14.46 -4.61 -9.46
C GLU A 835 -14.53 -5.28 -8.08
N ALA A 836 -13.40 -5.30 -7.36
CA ALA A 836 -13.32 -5.89 -6.03
C ALA A 836 -14.28 -5.28 -4.98
N PRO A 837 -14.50 -3.94 -4.91
CA PRO A 837 -15.43 -3.33 -3.96
C PRO A 837 -16.87 -3.85 -4.11
N THR A 838 -17.40 -3.84 -5.34
CA THR A 838 -18.75 -4.32 -5.66
C THR A 838 -18.94 -5.78 -5.26
N VAL A 839 -17.95 -6.65 -5.52
CA VAL A 839 -18.01 -8.06 -5.11
C VAL A 839 -17.98 -8.21 -3.58
N LYS A 840 -17.16 -7.42 -2.86
CA LYS A 840 -17.14 -7.45 -1.38
C LYS A 840 -18.50 -7.10 -0.80
N SER A 841 -19.13 -6.02 -1.28
CA SER A 841 -20.46 -5.59 -0.81
C SER A 841 -21.54 -6.60 -1.16
N THR A 842 -21.45 -7.25 -2.32
CA THR A 842 -22.35 -8.34 -2.70
C THR A 842 -22.19 -9.56 -1.78
N CYS A 843 -20.97 -9.93 -1.41
CA CYS A 843 -20.72 -11.00 -0.42
C CYS A 843 -21.27 -10.64 0.96
N LEU A 844 -21.17 -9.37 1.39
CA LEU A 844 -21.78 -8.87 2.63
C LEU A 844 -23.30 -8.99 2.57
N PHE A 845 -23.94 -8.61 1.46
CA PHE A 845 -25.37 -8.80 1.24
C PHE A 845 -25.80 -10.26 1.44
N PHE A 846 -25.13 -11.23 0.81
CA PHE A 846 -25.47 -12.64 1.00
C PHE A 846 -25.19 -13.14 2.42
N THR A 847 -24.16 -12.61 3.09
CA THR A 847 -23.84 -12.95 4.49
C THR A 847 -24.94 -12.49 5.44
N GLU A 848 -25.59 -11.35 5.18
CA GLU A 848 -26.72 -10.84 5.96
C GLU A 848 -28.07 -11.45 5.50
N LEU A 849 -28.22 -11.86 4.23
CA LEU A 849 -29.46 -12.46 3.71
C LEU A 849 -29.71 -13.88 4.23
N LEU A 850 -28.67 -14.73 4.20
CA LEU A 850 -28.80 -16.17 4.50
C LEU A 850 -29.24 -16.50 5.94
N PRO A 851 -28.88 -15.73 6.97
CA PRO A 851 -29.44 -15.90 8.32
C PRO A 851 -30.97 -15.82 8.39
N HIS A 852 -31.59 -15.01 7.52
CA HIS A 852 -33.04 -14.75 7.55
C HIS A 852 -33.87 -15.74 6.73
N CYS A 853 -33.28 -16.81 6.19
CA CYS A 853 -33.99 -17.84 5.41
C CYS A 853 -35.13 -18.53 6.19
N ALA A 854 -35.02 -18.63 7.52
CA ALA A 854 -36.05 -19.23 8.37
C ALA A 854 -37.11 -18.21 8.83
N ASP A 855 -36.69 -16.95 9.02
CA ASP A 855 -37.52 -15.90 9.62
C ASP A 855 -38.39 -15.18 8.58
N ILE A 856 -37.91 -15.07 7.33
CA ILE A 856 -38.57 -14.32 6.25
C ILE A 856 -38.95 -15.27 5.10
N PRO A 857 -40.26 -15.58 4.92
CA PRO A 857 -40.70 -16.53 3.91
C PRO A 857 -40.30 -16.19 2.45
N PRO A 858 -40.41 -14.92 1.97
CA PRO A 858 -39.95 -14.56 0.64
C PRO A 858 -38.46 -14.87 0.39
N VAL A 859 -37.59 -14.60 1.38
CA VAL A 859 -36.15 -14.88 1.28
C VAL A 859 -35.89 -16.39 1.26
N GLY A 860 -36.55 -17.15 2.14
CA GLY A 860 -36.46 -18.61 2.16
C GLY A 860 -36.89 -19.26 0.84
N GLN A 861 -37.97 -18.77 0.21
CA GLN A 861 -38.45 -19.27 -1.08
C GLN A 861 -37.44 -18.99 -2.22
N VAL A 862 -36.89 -17.78 -2.29
CA VAL A 862 -35.91 -17.42 -3.32
C VAL A 862 -34.62 -18.23 -3.15
N VAL A 863 -34.13 -18.40 -1.93
CA VAL A 863 -32.93 -19.22 -1.66
C VAL A 863 -33.16 -20.68 -2.01
N GLN A 864 -34.35 -21.24 -1.76
CA GLN A 864 -34.66 -22.62 -2.17
C GLN A 864 -34.71 -22.79 -3.69
N GLN A 865 -35.21 -21.80 -4.44
CA GLN A 865 -35.34 -21.86 -5.89
C GLN A 865 -34.02 -21.55 -6.63
N GLU A 866 -33.30 -20.52 -6.20
CA GLU A 866 -32.14 -19.96 -6.91
C GLU A 866 -30.81 -20.09 -6.15
N GLY A 867 -30.79 -20.62 -4.92
CA GLY A 867 -29.57 -20.75 -4.11
C GLY A 867 -28.48 -21.63 -4.75
N LYS A 868 -28.84 -22.52 -5.68
CA LYS A 868 -27.87 -23.28 -6.49
C LYS A 868 -27.04 -22.36 -7.39
N LEU A 869 -27.62 -21.30 -7.95
CA LEU A 869 -26.90 -20.33 -8.79
C LEU A 869 -25.87 -19.54 -7.98
N LEU A 870 -26.23 -19.16 -6.75
CA LEU A 870 -25.31 -18.53 -5.81
C LEU A 870 -24.12 -19.45 -5.51
N LEU A 871 -24.36 -20.72 -5.18
CA LEU A 871 -23.27 -21.67 -4.91
C LEU A 871 -22.37 -21.85 -6.14
N GLN A 872 -22.95 -21.94 -7.34
CA GLN A 872 -22.17 -22.03 -8.58
C GLN A 872 -21.30 -20.80 -8.80
N ALA A 873 -21.83 -19.59 -8.66
CA ALA A 873 -21.06 -18.35 -8.78
C ALA A 873 -19.91 -18.29 -7.76
N VAL A 874 -20.16 -18.69 -6.52
CA VAL A 874 -19.12 -18.75 -5.47
C VAL A 874 -18.04 -19.78 -5.81
N LEU A 875 -18.42 -20.97 -6.27
CA LEU A 875 -17.45 -22.01 -6.68
C LEU A 875 -16.65 -21.59 -7.92
N GLU A 876 -17.25 -20.90 -8.88
CA GLU A 876 -16.55 -20.32 -10.04
C GLU A 876 -15.51 -19.28 -9.62
N ALA A 877 -15.87 -18.41 -8.68
CA ALA A 877 -14.96 -17.43 -8.11
C ALA A 877 -13.76 -18.08 -7.43
N ILE A 878 -14.01 -19.09 -6.57
CA ILE A 878 -12.98 -19.89 -5.89
C ILE A 878 -12.15 -20.69 -6.92
N GLY A 879 -12.77 -21.16 -8.00
CA GLY A 879 -12.15 -21.93 -9.08
C GLY A 879 -11.12 -21.14 -9.90
N GLY A 880 -11.17 -19.81 -9.86
CA GLY A 880 -10.16 -18.97 -10.52
C GLY A 880 -10.69 -17.69 -11.15
N GLN A 881 -12.01 -17.50 -11.24
CA GLN A 881 -12.58 -16.38 -12.00
C GLN A 881 -12.47 -15.02 -11.31
N SER A 882 -12.39 -14.98 -9.97
CA SER A 882 -12.25 -13.74 -9.21
C SER A 882 -10.81 -13.53 -8.73
N SER A 883 -10.48 -12.33 -8.21
CA SER A 883 -9.18 -12.09 -7.58
C SER A 883 -9.02 -12.88 -6.26
N ARG A 884 -7.78 -13.24 -5.92
CA ARG A 884 -7.45 -13.95 -4.66
C ARG A 884 -7.74 -13.10 -3.41
N SER A 885 -7.72 -11.79 -3.53
CA SER A 885 -8.04 -10.88 -2.41
C SER A 885 -9.47 -11.00 -1.89
N LEU A 886 -10.36 -11.66 -2.64
CA LEU A 886 -11.79 -11.81 -2.33
C LEU A 886 -12.16 -13.17 -1.71
N MET A 887 -11.19 -14.08 -1.57
CA MET A 887 -11.46 -15.47 -1.17
C MET A 887 -12.02 -15.57 0.24
N ASP A 888 -11.58 -14.68 1.14
CA ASP A 888 -12.11 -14.59 2.50
C ASP A 888 -13.60 -14.28 2.50
N GLN A 889 -14.06 -13.38 1.62
CA GLN A 889 -15.45 -12.95 1.51
C GLN A 889 -16.33 -14.07 0.94
N PHE A 890 -15.87 -14.77 -0.10
CA PHE A 890 -16.56 -15.94 -0.64
C PHE A 890 -16.66 -17.08 0.40
N ALA A 891 -15.63 -17.25 1.23
CA ALA A 891 -15.66 -18.21 2.33
C ALA A 891 -16.71 -17.84 3.40
N GLU A 892 -16.99 -16.56 3.64
CA GLU A 892 -18.06 -16.15 4.57
C GLU A 892 -19.45 -16.48 4.04
N VAL A 893 -19.66 -16.35 2.72
CA VAL A 893 -20.91 -16.77 2.06
C VAL A 893 -21.08 -18.29 2.16
N LEU A 894 -20.02 -19.07 1.89
CA LEU A 894 -20.06 -20.54 2.08
C LEU A 894 -20.33 -20.94 3.52
N PHE A 895 -19.71 -20.25 4.49
CA PHE A 895 -19.95 -20.47 5.91
C PHE A 895 -21.41 -20.19 6.28
N SER A 896 -21.98 -19.09 5.76
CA SER A 896 -23.38 -18.71 6.01
C SER A 896 -24.34 -19.73 5.40
N LEU A 897 -24.06 -20.24 4.19
CA LEU A 897 -24.81 -21.35 3.58
C LEU A 897 -24.73 -22.62 4.42
N ASN A 898 -23.55 -22.93 4.98
CA ASN A 898 -23.35 -24.12 5.82
C ASN A 898 -24.12 -24.04 7.14
N LYS A 899 -24.10 -22.88 7.77
CA LYS A 899 -24.75 -22.65 9.07
C LYS A 899 -26.28 -22.61 8.95
N HIS A 900 -26.83 -21.93 7.95
CA HIS A 900 -28.27 -21.64 7.86
C HIS A 900 -29.02 -22.52 6.85
N CYS A 901 -28.34 -23.03 5.82
CA CYS A 901 -28.95 -23.79 4.71
C CYS A 901 -28.29 -25.17 4.51
N PHE A 902 -27.87 -25.84 5.59
CA PHE A 902 -27.08 -27.08 5.54
C PHE A 902 -27.66 -28.18 4.64
N GLY A 903 -28.97 -28.43 4.75
CA GLY A 903 -29.65 -29.49 3.99
C GLY A 903 -29.59 -29.24 2.48
N LEU A 904 -29.81 -27.99 2.07
CA LEU A 904 -29.74 -27.56 0.67
C LEU A 904 -28.29 -27.54 0.16
N LEU A 905 -27.36 -26.99 0.95
CA LEU A 905 -25.93 -26.95 0.60
C LEU A 905 -25.37 -28.35 0.33
N THR A 906 -25.74 -29.34 1.15
CA THR A 906 -25.26 -30.73 0.99
C THR A 906 -25.65 -31.31 -0.37
N VAL A 907 -26.86 -31.00 -0.86
CA VAL A 907 -27.34 -31.44 -2.17
C VAL A 907 -26.64 -30.66 -3.28
N TRP A 908 -26.66 -29.33 -3.20
CA TRP A 908 -26.10 -28.47 -4.24
C TRP A 908 -24.59 -28.66 -4.42
N LEU A 909 -23.83 -28.85 -3.34
CA LEU A 909 -22.38 -29.03 -3.40
C LEU A 909 -22.01 -30.36 -4.07
N LYS A 910 -22.79 -31.42 -3.82
CA LYS A 910 -22.63 -32.71 -4.51
C LYS A 910 -22.94 -32.58 -6.00
N GLU A 911 -24.05 -31.94 -6.35
CA GLU A 911 -24.44 -31.75 -7.76
C GLU A 911 -23.46 -30.87 -8.54
N ALA A 912 -23.00 -29.76 -7.94
CA ALA A 912 -22.10 -28.83 -8.61
C ALA A 912 -20.73 -29.46 -8.90
N LEU A 913 -20.13 -30.14 -7.91
CA LEU A 913 -18.78 -30.72 -8.01
C LEU A 913 -18.71 -32.03 -8.83
N GLN A 914 -19.86 -32.66 -9.13
CA GLN A 914 -19.94 -33.83 -10.01
C GLN A 914 -19.57 -33.50 -11.46
N SER A 915 -19.74 -32.25 -11.89
CA SER A 915 -19.42 -31.85 -13.26
C SER A 915 -17.90 -31.92 -13.55
N PRO A 916 -17.48 -32.60 -14.63
CA PRO A 916 -16.06 -32.74 -14.96
C PRO A 916 -15.49 -31.37 -15.33
N GLY A 917 -14.30 -31.04 -14.82
CA GLY A 917 -13.63 -29.75 -15.06
C GLY A 917 -14.14 -28.55 -14.26
N PHE A 918 -15.15 -28.70 -13.40
CA PHE A 918 -15.64 -27.66 -12.50
C PHE A 918 -15.20 -27.91 -11.05
N PRO A 919 -14.72 -26.93 -10.27
CA PRO A 919 -14.58 -25.50 -10.61
C PRO A 919 -13.32 -25.15 -11.42
N SER A 920 -12.38 -26.11 -11.57
CA SER A 920 -11.18 -25.98 -12.41
C SER A 920 -10.80 -27.34 -12.99
N SER A 921 -10.20 -27.34 -14.18
CA SER A 921 -9.69 -28.55 -14.86
C SER A 921 -8.49 -29.19 -14.16
N ARG A 922 -7.88 -28.49 -13.19
CA ARG A 922 -6.69 -28.92 -12.46
C ARG A 922 -6.99 -29.75 -11.21
N VAL A 923 -8.25 -29.81 -10.79
CA VAL A 923 -8.65 -30.43 -9.52
C VAL A 923 -9.05 -31.89 -9.73
N SER A 924 -8.44 -32.80 -8.97
CA SER A 924 -8.79 -34.23 -9.00
C SER A 924 -10.13 -34.53 -8.32
N PRO A 925 -10.82 -35.64 -8.66
CA PRO A 925 -12.05 -36.05 -7.99
C PRO A 925 -11.88 -36.23 -6.48
N GLU A 926 -10.71 -36.72 -6.04
CA GLU A 926 -10.38 -36.87 -4.62
C GLU A 926 -10.31 -35.52 -3.90
N GLN A 927 -9.62 -34.53 -4.48
CA GLN A 927 -9.55 -33.17 -3.91
C GLN A 927 -10.92 -32.50 -3.84
N LYS A 928 -11.79 -32.71 -4.84
CA LYS A 928 -13.18 -32.22 -4.80
C LYS A 928 -13.97 -32.86 -3.65
N ASN A 929 -13.81 -34.17 -3.46
CA ASN A 929 -14.47 -34.88 -2.35
C ASN A 929 -13.94 -34.43 -0.99
N THR A 930 -12.63 -34.23 -0.85
CA THR A 930 -12.01 -33.72 0.37
C THR A 930 -12.51 -32.32 0.70
N PHE A 931 -12.54 -31.40 -0.27
CA PHE A 931 -13.08 -30.05 -0.09
C PHE A 931 -14.56 -30.09 0.34
N SER A 932 -15.39 -30.88 -0.34
CA SER A 932 -16.80 -31.04 0.00
C SER A 932 -17.00 -31.54 1.43
N GLN A 933 -16.23 -32.55 1.85
CA GLN A 933 -16.30 -33.09 3.20
C GLN A 933 -15.83 -32.08 4.25
N GLN A 934 -14.74 -31.35 4.01
CA GLN A 934 -14.20 -30.36 4.93
C GLN A 934 -15.18 -29.19 5.12
N VAL A 935 -15.74 -28.65 4.03
CA VAL A 935 -16.74 -27.58 4.10
C VAL A 935 -17.98 -28.03 4.86
N LEU A 936 -18.51 -29.24 4.60
CA LEU A 936 -19.71 -29.74 5.29
C LEU A 936 -19.50 -30.08 6.77
N ARG A 937 -18.25 -30.30 7.21
CA ARG A 937 -17.91 -30.57 8.63
C ARG A 937 -17.86 -29.29 9.46
N GLU A 938 -17.33 -28.21 8.91
CA GLU A 938 -16.99 -26.99 9.65
C GLU A 938 -18.18 -26.01 9.77
N ARG A 939 -19.05 -26.24 10.77
CA ARG A 939 -20.29 -25.46 10.96
C ARG A 939 -20.17 -24.23 11.86
N VAL A 940 -19.08 -24.14 12.63
CA VAL A 940 -18.91 -23.11 13.68
C VAL A 940 -17.66 -22.26 13.46
N ASN A 941 -16.59 -22.85 12.92
CA ASN A 941 -15.30 -22.17 12.80
C ASN A 941 -15.13 -21.45 11.44
N LYS A 942 -15.42 -20.14 11.43
CA LYS A 942 -15.25 -19.27 10.25
C LYS A 942 -13.81 -19.22 9.74
N ARG A 943 -12.81 -19.21 10.64
CA ARG A 943 -11.38 -19.17 10.26
C ARG A 943 -10.99 -20.42 9.47
N ARG A 944 -11.42 -21.59 9.95
CA ARG A 944 -11.13 -22.86 9.30
C ARG A 944 -11.72 -22.95 7.89
N VAL A 945 -12.94 -22.45 7.67
CA VAL A 945 -13.54 -22.38 6.33
C VAL A 945 -12.75 -21.47 5.39
N LYS A 946 -12.23 -20.34 5.89
CA LYS A 946 -11.33 -19.48 5.11
C LYS A 946 -10.07 -20.22 4.69
N ASP A 947 -9.42 -20.93 5.61
CA ASP A 947 -8.22 -21.72 5.31
C ASP A 947 -8.49 -22.79 4.25
N ILE A 948 -9.61 -23.53 4.38
CA ILE A 948 -10.02 -24.56 3.42
C ILE A 948 -10.24 -23.95 2.02
N VAL A 949 -10.91 -22.79 1.94
CA VAL A 949 -11.15 -22.10 0.67
C VAL A 949 -9.86 -21.55 0.06
N LYS A 950 -8.96 -21.00 0.89
CA LYS A 950 -7.62 -20.56 0.47
C LYS A 950 -6.81 -21.74 -0.09
N GLU A 951 -6.74 -22.85 0.62
CA GLU A 951 -6.06 -24.06 0.17
C GLU A 951 -6.65 -24.56 -1.17
N PHE A 952 -7.98 -24.62 -1.27
CA PHE A 952 -8.67 -25.13 -2.44
C PHE A 952 -8.53 -24.21 -3.67
N THR A 953 -8.64 -22.88 -3.53
CA THR A 953 -8.42 -21.97 -4.67
C THR A 953 -6.98 -22.03 -5.17
N LEU A 954 -6.01 -22.24 -4.26
CA LEU A 954 -4.63 -22.44 -4.66
C LEU A 954 -4.50 -23.71 -5.49
N VAL A 955 -5.18 -24.81 -5.14
CA VAL A 955 -5.21 -26.02 -5.99
C VAL A 955 -5.85 -25.72 -7.35
N CYS A 956 -7.01 -25.06 -7.36
CA CYS A 956 -7.72 -24.69 -8.59
C CYS A 956 -6.86 -23.86 -9.57
N ARG A 957 -6.03 -22.96 -9.03
CA ARG A 957 -5.12 -22.09 -9.79
C ARG A 957 -3.74 -22.70 -10.03
N GLY A 958 -3.45 -23.89 -9.51
CA GLY A 958 -2.12 -24.53 -9.56
C GLY A 958 -1.05 -23.83 -8.71
N LEU A 959 -1.47 -23.02 -7.73
CA LEU A 959 -0.64 -22.26 -6.79
C LEU A 959 -0.53 -22.92 -5.41
N HIS A 960 -1.08 -24.13 -5.22
CA HIS A 960 -1.01 -24.82 -3.94
C HIS A 960 0.45 -25.07 -3.54
N GLY A 961 0.85 -24.40 -2.46
CA GLY A 961 2.19 -24.41 -1.88
C GLY A 961 3.18 -23.36 -2.40
N THR A 962 2.88 -22.51 -3.38
CA THR A 962 3.87 -21.53 -3.92
C THR A 962 4.33 -20.51 -2.86
N GLU A 963 5.43 -19.77 -3.03
CA GLU A 963 5.81 -18.66 -2.12
C GLU A 963 4.70 -17.60 -1.97
N TYR A 964 3.89 -17.40 -3.01
CA TYR A 964 2.65 -16.61 -2.94
C TYR A 964 1.54 -17.19 -2.06
N ALA A 965 1.66 -18.43 -1.58
CA ALA A 965 0.83 -19.01 -0.53
C ALA A 965 1.37 -18.66 0.87
N ALA A 966 2.61 -18.17 0.98
CA ALA A 966 3.21 -17.65 2.22
C ALA A 966 2.88 -16.17 2.45
N GLU A 967 2.52 -15.39 1.41
CA GLU A 967 1.95 -14.03 1.52
C GLU A 967 0.46 -14.02 1.98
N TYR A 968 0.00 -15.02 2.73
CA TYR A 968 -1.42 -15.19 3.12
C TYR A 968 -1.68 -15.20 4.62
#